data_AF-A0A1F6D2X4-F1
#
_entry.id   AF-A0A1F6D2X4-F1
#
_cell.length_a   1.000
_cell.length_b   1.000
_cell.length_c   1.000
_cell.angle_alpha   90.00
_cell.angle_beta   90.00
_cell.angle_gamma   90.00
#
_symmetry.space_group_name_H-M   'P 1'
#
loop_
_entity.id
_entity.type
_entity.pdbx_description
1 polymer ?
#
loop_
_entity_poly.entity_id
_entity_poly.type
_entity_poly.pdbx_seq_one_letter_code
_entity_poly.pdbx_strand_id
1 'polypeptide(L)'
;MNNQVLIIGGGVAGVQAALDLAEAGAKVVLVERSPSIGGTMAALDKNFPTLDCSICIEAPKLSEVGEHPSIEVLADADVVGLEGEAGDFKVAIRQRSRFVTEECTRCDLCVAACPVTLPSEFDHGMATRKAIYTPFPQAVPGAYAIDVDNCLNDPPNYLPCGRCVAACPPKCIDFNLPRVQDLERNVSAVIVATGFDTMAATGLEQFGYGSHPDVLTSMEFERLLAATGPSDGEIIRPSDGEHAERLLFVLCVGSRDVNHFKYCSRVCCMYSMKHAYQAVDHGVKDVTVMYMDVRAYGKGFDAFWERTEESGVHFVRTRPARVRPANGHLEVAYEDTEAGRLRREEFDMVVLATAIQPPKHIEQLAATLNIELDEDGFFQAVDTDGGVITTTRPGVYVAGCAAGPKDIPDTVTEASAAAAKALAHIGQRSWFEQPIPDVRPEGEEPRIGVFVCDCGSNIAGTVNVPSVVAMAGQLPGVAHAEEVTFACAGNTQQAIADAIKANGLNRLVIAACSPKTHEGTFKGVCLRAALNPYLLEMANIRNQSSWVHKNDKPGATTKAEDMVGMAVDKARLLRPLDKMEQPVVRRALVVGGGVAGMSAAASLARQGVDTHLVEREATLGGIAGRLHELSPRQASAADLVSALQSEVGASGVEVHAGTEIETIGGHIGHFSVRLTNGEELEAGAVVLATGAVPYQPTEFDYGSDPQVMTNLELEERLGDHLAGVGEDVTFVGCVGSRSGEQGCSRYCCTSMIGQALRLRQQGKQVRVLYRDIRTYSRQAEELYEQAMREGVQFVRYGSEGPPEEAISYSDGVVTTPDTLLGQAIRFPTDNLVLAVGLQPRDEGIFEQLKVSRSQDGFLLEKHPKLGPVEAGSPGIFLAGTAQAPKDATESISQGLAAAAKAGALLAQDRVIKEPIIARIHEDPCTGCSICVRVCPFNAIQMTEPFEGKPRGIAKVIDAACQGCGTCSPTCNFDAIEMPSFTDQQITAQIEAALATNPEEKVLVFACNWCSYAGADQAGIEKLQYPSSSRVIRTMCSGRIDEKFIARAFELGAGAVLVTGCRIGDCHYINANHQTLQRFDFWQRRQTRKGIESERLQLQWVSASEGKLFAAKLREMDEVVRRRRAEPVGVGGNQ
;
A
#
# COMPACT_ATOMS: atom_id res chain seq x y z
N MET A 1 12.33 9.23 32.38
CA MET A 1 11.98 8.27 31.31
C MET A 1 12.25 8.94 29.99
N ASN A 2 12.95 8.27 29.09
CA ASN A 2 13.11 8.76 27.72
C ASN A 2 11.75 8.64 27.00
N ASN A 3 11.54 9.44 25.95
CA ASN A 3 10.32 9.42 25.13
C ASN A 3 10.63 9.09 23.67
N GLN A 4 11.76 8.42 23.44
CA GLN A 4 12.30 8.16 22.11
C GLN A 4 12.37 6.65 21.86
N VAL A 5 12.00 6.21 20.67
CA VAL A 5 12.10 4.82 20.23
C VAL A 5 13.14 4.73 19.12
N LEU A 6 14.00 3.72 19.19
CA LEU A 6 14.93 3.39 18.11
C LEU A 6 14.27 2.40 17.14
N ILE A 7 14.43 2.65 15.86
CA ILE A 7 14.07 1.71 14.79
C ILE A 7 15.34 1.41 13.99
N ILE A 8 15.62 0.12 13.77
CA ILE A 8 16.79 -0.35 13.03
C ILE A 8 16.32 -0.97 11.71
N GLY A 9 16.56 -0.28 10.60
CA GLY A 9 16.14 -0.65 9.26
C GLY A 9 15.01 0.25 8.75
N GLY A 10 15.25 0.93 7.63
CA GLY A 10 14.36 1.89 6.98
C GLY A 10 13.60 1.34 5.79
N GLY A 11 13.34 0.03 5.73
CA GLY A 11 12.37 -0.54 4.79
C GLY A 11 10.93 -0.21 5.18
N VAL A 12 9.95 -0.70 4.41
CA VAL A 12 8.50 -0.44 4.65
C VAL A 12 8.05 -0.72 6.09
N ALA A 13 8.61 -1.73 6.77
CA ALA A 13 8.35 -2.00 8.18
C ALA A 13 8.81 -0.85 9.09
N GLY A 14 10.07 -0.44 8.97
CA GLY A 14 10.62 0.64 9.80
C GLY A 14 9.97 1.99 9.51
N VAL A 15 9.67 2.26 8.24
CA VAL A 15 8.92 3.45 7.82
C VAL A 15 7.53 3.47 8.45
N GLN A 16 6.80 2.34 8.41
CA GLN A 16 5.48 2.27 9.04
C GLN A 16 5.55 2.44 10.55
N ALA A 17 6.46 1.74 11.22
CA ALA A 17 6.62 1.85 12.68
C ALA A 17 6.99 3.28 13.09
N ALA A 18 7.84 3.96 12.32
CA ALA A 18 8.25 5.34 12.58
C ALA A 18 7.05 6.30 12.53
N LEU A 19 6.21 6.16 11.49
CA LEU A 19 5.00 6.97 11.34
C LEU A 19 4.01 6.70 12.47
N ASP A 20 3.72 5.43 12.80
CA ASP A 20 2.77 5.07 13.85
C ASP A 20 3.19 5.59 15.23
N LEU A 21 4.48 5.49 15.54
CA LEU A 21 5.06 6.02 16.77
C LEU A 21 4.97 7.54 16.82
N ALA A 22 5.30 8.22 15.71
CA ALA A 22 5.29 9.66 15.63
C ALA A 22 3.87 10.25 15.69
N GLU A 23 2.90 9.63 15.01
CA GLU A 23 1.47 9.96 15.08
C GLU A 23 0.91 9.76 16.50
N ALA A 24 1.41 8.75 17.22
CA ALA A 24 1.09 8.51 18.64
C ALA A 24 1.83 9.44 19.60
N GLY A 25 2.67 10.35 19.11
CA GLY A 25 3.36 11.37 19.92
C GLY A 25 4.69 10.92 20.53
N ALA A 26 5.29 9.82 20.06
CA ALA A 26 6.65 9.43 20.43
C ALA A 26 7.70 10.12 19.53
N LYS A 27 8.91 10.33 20.06
CA LYS A 27 10.06 10.69 19.23
C LYS A 27 10.68 9.41 18.66
N VAL A 28 11.23 9.49 17.46
CA VAL A 28 11.78 8.31 16.77
C VAL A 28 13.19 8.62 16.27
N VAL A 29 14.11 7.67 16.45
CA VAL A 29 15.37 7.60 15.70
C VAL A 29 15.26 6.43 14.74
N LEU A 30 15.29 6.68 13.44
CA LEU A 30 15.30 5.66 12.41
C LEU A 30 16.73 5.51 11.86
N VAL A 31 17.38 4.40 12.17
CA VAL A 31 18.72 4.07 11.68
C VAL A 31 18.59 3.21 10.44
N GLU A 32 19.16 3.66 9.32
CA GLU A 32 19.20 2.91 8.07
C GLU A 32 20.65 2.72 7.60
N ARG A 33 20.98 1.47 7.29
CA ARG A 33 22.34 1.09 6.90
C ARG A 33 22.73 1.64 5.53
N SER A 34 21.78 1.70 4.61
CA SER A 34 21.97 2.25 3.27
C SER A 34 21.91 3.79 3.31
N PRO A 35 22.37 4.48 2.25
CA PRO A 35 22.26 5.94 2.18
C PRO A 35 20.81 6.46 2.04
N SER A 36 19.80 5.60 1.97
CA SER A 36 18.39 5.97 1.88
C SER A 36 17.49 4.92 2.54
N ILE A 37 16.38 5.38 3.12
CA ILE A 37 15.23 4.55 3.47
C ILE A 37 14.48 4.11 2.19
N GLY A 38 13.62 3.09 2.30
CA GLY A 38 12.83 2.47 1.23
C GLY A 38 13.02 0.94 1.16
N GLY A 39 14.24 0.44 1.41
CA GLY A 39 14.53 -1.00 1.34
C GLY A 39 14.15 -1.61 -0.02
N THR A 40 13.77 -2.90 -0.02
CA THR A 40 13.47 -3.66 -1.25
C THR A 40 12.21 -3.16 -1.98
N MET A 41 11.22 -2.63 -1.25
CA MET A 41 9.95 -2.18 -1.84
C MET A 41 10.17 -1.05 -2.86
N ALA A 42 11.18 -0.21 -2.64
CA ALA A 42 11.51 0.90 -3.53
C ALA A 42 12.05 0.44 -4.90
N ALA A 43 12.60 -0.77 -4.97
CA ALA A 43 13.12 -1.36 -6.21
C ALA A 43 12.06 -2.07 -7.07
N LEU A 44 10.88 -2.35 -6.50
CA LEU A 44 9.78 -3.04 -7.19
C LEU A 44 9.06 -2.09 -8.16
N ASP A 45 8.59 -2.60 -9.29
CA ASP A 45 7.75 -1.83 -10.21
C ASP A 45 6.31 -1.68 -9.67
N LYS A 46 5.64 -2.83 -9.47
CA LYS A 46 4.26 -2.93 -8.96
C LYS A 46 4.14 -3.91 -7.80
N ASN A 47 3.04 -3.82 -7.04
CA ASN A 47 2.74 -4.71 -5.92
C ASN A 47 1.54 -5.62 -6.21
N PHE A 48 1.67 -6.93 -5.99
CA PHE A 48 0.53 -7.86 -6.03
C PHE A 48 -0.37 -7.68 -4.80
N PRO A 49 -1.68 -7.99 -4.85
CA PRO A 49 -2.46 -8.38 -6.03
C PRO A 49 -3.06 -7.17 -6.78
N THR A 50 -2.93 -5.96 -6.23
CA THR A 50 -3.59 -4.74 -6.74
C THR A 50 -2.94 -4.16 -7.99
N LEU A 51 -1.67 -4.49 -8.25
CA LEU A 51 -0.86 -3.93 -9.33
C LEU A 51 -0.63 -2.41 -9.21
N ASP A 52 -0.71 -1.89 -7.98
CA ASP A 52 -0.29 -0.53 -7.67
C ASP A 52 1.20 -0.37 -7.92
N CYS A 53 1.62 0.76 -8.48
CA CYS A 53 3.04 1.07 -8.60
C CYS A 53 3.64 1.23 -7.20
N SER A 54 4.77 0.55 -6.96
CA SER A 54 5.39 0.51 -5.64
C SER A 54 5.81 1.89 -5.16
N ILE A 55 6.47 2.66 -6.03
CA ILE A 55 6.93 3.99 -5.67
C ILE A 55 5.78 4.97 -5.42
N CYS A 56 4.64 4.79 -6.09
CA CYS A 56 3.47 5.66 -5.90
C CYS A 56 2.87 5.54 -4.50
N ILE A 57 2.97 4.36 -3.89
CA ILE A 57 2.42 4.11 -2.55
C ILE A 57 3.49 4.24 -1.45
N GLU A 58 4.76 4.00 -1.76
CA GLU A 58 5.85 4.09 -0.80
C GLU A 58 6.47 5.48 -0.68
N ALA A 59 6.79 6.15 -1.80
CA ALA A 59 7.50 7.43 -1.77
C ALA A 59 6.80 8.52 -0.93
N PRO A 60 5.44 8.62 -0.90
CA PRO A 60 4.77 9.53 0.02
C PRO A 60 5.11 9.25 1.49
N LYS A 61 5.18 7.98 1.90
CA LYS A 61 5.57 7.60 3.27
C LYS A 61 7.04 7.90 3.57
N LEU A 62 7.93 7.68 2.60
CA LEU A 62 9.35 8.06 2.76
C LEU A 62 9.49 9.56 2.95
N SER A 63 8.78 10.35 2.14
CA SER A 63 8.76 11.82 2.25
C SER A 63 8.22 12.26 3.60
N GLU A 64 7.11 11.67 4.03
CA GLU A 64 6.51 11.95 5.33
C GLU A 64 7.50 11.67 6.47
N VAL A 65 8.15 10.50 6.48
CA VAL A 65 9.21 10.18 7.45
C VAL A 65 10.37 11.19 7.40
N GLY A 66 10.83 11.56 6.20
CA GLY A 66 11.94 12.49 6.03
C GLY A 66 11.65 13.94 6.45
N GLU A 67 10.37 14.35 6.43
CA GLU A 67 9.93 15.69 6.79
C GLU A 67 9.31 15.76 8.21
N HIS A 68 9.04 14.61 8.85
CA HIS A 68 8.32 14.58 10.11
C HIS A 68 9.17 15.10 11.27
N PRO A 69 8.72 16.11 12.03
CA PRO A 69 9.53 16.78 13.07
C PRO A 69 9.87 15.89 14.28
N SER A 70 9.10 14.82 14.51
CA SER A 70 9.36 13.83 15.57
C SER A 70 10.25 12.67 15.14
N ILE A 71 10.68 12.61 13.87
CA ILE A 71 11.48 11.49 13.34
C ILE A 71 12.86 12.00 12.92
N GLU A 72 13.90 11.44 13.52
CA GLU A 72 15.30 11.65 13.13
C GLU A 72 15.74 10.49 12.23
N VAL A 73 16.04 10.76 10.95
CA VAL A 73 16.54 9.73 10.02
C VAL A 73 18.07 9.76 9.99
N LEU A 74 18.69 8.70 10.49
CA LEU A 74 20.13 8.45 10.45
C LEU A 74 20.43 7.41 9.36
N ALA A 75 20.56 7.87 8.12
CA ALA A 75 20.97 7.03 6.99
C ALA A 75 22.49 6.85 6.93
N ASP A 76 22.92 5.79 6.24
CA ASP A 76 24.31 5.32 6.19
C ASP A 76 24.90 5.06 7.59
N ALA A 77 24.11 4.44 8.47
CA ALA A 77 24.45 4.24 9.87
C ALA A 77 24.17 2.80 10.36
N ASP A 78 25.02 2.30 11.27
CA ASP A 78 24.83 1.02 11.95
C ASP A 78 24.71 1.23 13.47
N VAL A 79 23.91 0.38 14.12
CA VAL A 79 23.94 0.26 15.58
C VAL A 79 25.12 -0.63 15.97
N VAL A 80 25.99 -0.13 16.84
CA VAL A 80 27.23 -0.81 17.25
C VAL A 80 27.27 -1.18 18.74
N GLY A 81 26.25 -0.77 19.52
CA GLY A 81 26.12 -1.15 20.93
C GLY A 81 24.74 -0.84 21.49
N LEU A 82 24.24 -1.70 22.39
CA LEU A 82 22.99 -1.50 23.13
C LEU A 82 23.14 -1.95 24.59
N GLU A 83 23.20 -0.97 25.50
CA GLU A 83 23.26 -1.18 26.95
C GLU A 83 21.94 -0.77 27.61
N GLY A 84 21.66 -1.28 28.81
CA GLY A 84 20.45 -0.94 29.58
C GLY A 84 19.30 -1.95 29.44
N GLU A 85 18.11 -1.53 29.84
CA GLU A 85 16.91 -2.35 29.97
C GLU A 85 15.66 -1.65 29.41
N ALA A 86 14.54 -2.37 29.32
CA ALA A 86 13.29 -1.82 28.80
C ALA A 86 12.89 -0.52 29.52
N GLY A 87 12.62 0.54 28.76
CA GLY A 87 12.34 1.88 29.26
C GLY A 87 13.55 2.80 29.37
N ASP A 88 14.78 2.26 29.38
CA ASP A 88 16.02 3.04 29.47
C ASP A 88 17.23 2.31 28.83
N PHE A 89 17.28 2.36 27.50
CA PHE A 89 18.40 1.87 26.71
C PHE A 89 19.34 3.00 26.30
N LYS A 90 20.63 2.68 26.29
CA LYS A 90 21.70 3.51 25.76
C LYS A 90 22.24 2.87 24.48
N VAL A 91 22.14 3.59 23.37
CA VAL A 91 22.45 3.10 22.02
C VAL A 91 23.68 3.81 21.48
N ALA A 92 24.68 3.03 21.03
CA ALA A 92 25.81 3.53 20.26
C ALA A 92 25.55 3.32 18.76
N ILE A 93 25.63 4.39 17.98
CA ILE A 93 25.35 4.41 16.53
C ILE A 93 26.60 4.92 15.81
N ARG A 94 27.00 4.24 14.74
CA ARG A 94 28.10 4.65 13.87
C ARG A 94 27.55 5.10 12.53
N GLN A 95 27.61 6.39 12.24
CA GLN A 95 27.15 6.98 10.99
C GLN A 95 28.33 7.30 10.07
N ARG A 96 28.25 6.92 8.80
CA ARG A 96 29.22 7.28 7.77
C ARG A 96 28.80 8.59 7.10
N SER A 97 29.78 9.34 6.64
CA SER A 97 29.53 10.62 5.96
C SER A 97 29.14 10.41 4.51
N ARG A 98 28.07 11.09 4.10
CA ARG A 98 27.69 11.23 2.68
C ARG A 98 28.68 12.10 1.90
N PHE A 99 29.50 12.90 2.61
CA PHE A 99 30.31 14.01 2.09
C PHE A 99 29.51 15.10 1.36
N VAL A 100 28.18 15.10 1.55
CA VAL A 100 27.23 16.02 0.94
C VAL A 100 26.25 16.49 2.00
N THR A 101 26.09 17.80 2.11
CA THR A 101 25.23 18.45 3.11
C THR A 101 23.78 18.63 2.60
N GLU A 102 22.88 19.06 3.48
CA GLU A 102 21.45 19.22 3.19
C GLU A 102 21.14 20.35 2.19
N GLU A 103 22.09 21.27 1.95
CA GLU A 103 21.97 22.32 0.92
C GLU A 103 21.99 21.76 -0.52
N CYS A 104 22.18 20.45 -0.69
CA CYS A 104 22.13 19.76 -1.97
C CYS A 104 20.78 19.90 -2.67
N THR A 105 20.78 20.46 -3.89
CA THR A 105 19.58 20.69 -4.70
C THR A 105 19.22 19.58 -5.69
N ARG A 106 19.96 18.46 -5.70
CA ARG A 106 19.77 17.33 -6.64
C ARG A 106 19.78 17.73 -8.13
N CYS A 107 20.74 18.57 -8.54
CA CYS A 107 20.81 19.11 -9.89
C CYS A 107 21.56 18.24 -10.94
N ASP A 108 22.03 17.05 -10.57
CA ASP A 108 22.82 16.10 -11.41
C ASP A 108 24.16 16.62 -11.99
N LEU A 109 24.52 17.90 -11.81
CA LEU A 109 25.79 18.44 -12.34
C LEU A 109 27.02 17.69 -11.83
N CYS A 110 27.00 17.28 -10.56
CA CYS A 110 28.09 16.52 -9.95
C CYS A 110 28.21 15.09 -10.48
N VAL A 111 27.08 14.45 -10.81
CA VAL A 111 27.01 13.13 -11.44
C VAL A 111 27.59 13.21 -12.86
N ALA A 112 27.18 14.21 -13.64
CA ALA A 112 27.69 14.44 -14.99
C ALA A 112 29.21 14.71 -15.01
N ALA A 113 29.74 15.39 -13.99
CA ALA A 113 31.17 15.68 -13.86
C ALA A 113 32.01 14.49 -13.38
N CYS A 114 31.38 13.46 -12.80
CA CYS A 114 32.07 12.33 -12.20
C CYS A 114 32.61 11.35 -13.27
N PRO A 115 33.92 11.08 -13.30
CA PRO A 115 34.52 10.18 -14.28
C PRO A 115 34.36 8.69 -13.92
N VAL A 116 34.02 8.36 -12.67
CA VAL A 116 33.90 6.98 -12.19
C VAL A 116 32.62 6.35 -12.72
N THR A 117 32.66 5.10 -13.15
CA THR A 117 31.48 4.31 -13.52
C THR A 117 31.50 3.01 -12.73
N LEU A 118 30.43 2.72 -12.00
CA LEU A 118 30.26 1.54 -11.13
C LEU A 118 28.94 0.84 -11.48
N PRO A 119 28.80 -0.48 -11.23
CA PRO A 119 27.49 -1.12 -11.31
C PRO A 119 26.53 -0.50 -10.29
N SER A 120 25.27 -0.32 -10.69
CA SER A 120 24.19 0.15 -9.80
C SER A 120 23.69 -1.02 -8.96
N GLU A 121 23.80 -0.93 -7.62
CA GLU A 121 23.27 -1.95 -6.71
C GLU A 121 21.74 -1.96 -6.73
N PHE A 122 21.11 -0.80 -6.86
CA PHE A 122 19.66 -0.66 -6.98
C PHE A 122 19.11 -1.35 -8.23
N ASP A 123 19.88 -1.33 -9.33
CA ASP A 123 19.53 -2.02 -10.58
C ASP A 123 20.16 -3.41 -10.69
N HIS A 124 20.60 -4.00 -9.58
CA HIS A 124 21.19 -5.35 -9.54
C HIS A 124 22.35 -5.55 -10.54
N GLY A 125 23.12 -4.48 -10.81
CA GLY A 125 24.24 -4.49 -11.76
C GLY A 125 23.85 -4.38 -13.23
N MET A 126 22.55 -4.30 -13.55
CA MET A 126 22.05 -4.16 -14.92
C MET A 126 22.23 -2.74 -15.48
N ALA A 127 22.39 -1.75 -14.59
CA ALA A 127 22.72 -0.37 -14.94
C ALA A 127 24.04 0.05 -14.31
N THR A 128 24.53 1.23 -14.70
CA THR A 128 25.69 1.85 -14.08
C THR A 128 25.31 3.12 -13.33
N ARG A 129 26.06 3.41 -12.26
CA ARG A 129 26.02 4.65 -11.50
C ARG A 129 27.41 5.29 -11.41
N LYS A 130 27.45 6.49 -10.86
CA LYS A 130 28.69 7.23 -10.57
C LYS A 130 29.10 7.05 -9.10
N ALA A 131 30.32 7.44 -8.74
CA ALA A 131 30.76 7.44 -7.34
C ALA A 131 29.98 8.44 -6.47
N ILE A 132 29.59 9.60 -7.02
CA ILE A 132 28.57 10.47 -6.42
C ILE A 132 27.23 10.13 -7.05
N TYR A 133 26.25 9.74 -6.24
CA TYR A 133 25.01 9.16 -6.72
C TYR A 133 23.86 9.35 -5.74
N THR A 134 22.64 9.13 -6.24
CA THR A 134 21.45 8.93 -5.41
C THR A 134 21.08 7.45 -5.51
N PRO A 135 20.72 6.76 -4.40
CA PRO A 135 20.37 5.34 -4.47
C PRO A 135 19.24 5.06 -5.47
N PHE A 136 18.22 5.91 -5.48
CA PHE A 136 17.15 5.95 -6.46
C PHE A 136 16.54 7.36 -6.51
N PRO A 137 15.69 7.71 -7.50
CA PRO A 137 15.23 9.09 -7.70
C PRO A 137 14.44 9.68 -6.52
N GLN A 138 13.61 8.86 -5.85
CA GLN A 138 12.77 9.25 -4.71
C GLN A 138 13.45 9.02 -3.35
N ALA A 139 14.77 8.77 -3.33
CA ALA A 139 15.51 8.47 -2.10
C ALA A 139 15.35 9.57 -1.03
N VAL A 140 15.29 9.13 0.23
CA VAL A 140 15.20 9.93 1.45
C VAL A 140 16.25 9.40 2.45
N PRO A 141 17.18 10.22 2.98
CA PRO A 141 17.42 11.61 2.65
C PRO A 141 17.77 11.83 1.18
N GLY A 142 17.31 12.95 0.61
CA GLY A 142 17.43 13.23 -0.81
C GLY A 142 18.80 13.75 -1.28
N ALA A 143 19.68 14.21 -0.39
CA ALA A 143 21.01 14.67 -0.78
C ALA A 143 21.79 13.55 -1.52
N TYR A 144 22.73 13.89 -2.42
CA TYR A 144 23.61 12.86 -2.98
C TYR A 144 24.44 12.17 -1.87
N ALA A 145 24.97 11.00 -2.16
CA ALA A 145 26.00 10.35 -1.35
C ALA A 145 27.25 10.09 -2.21
N ILE A 146 28.42 10.09 -1.58
CA ILE A 146 29.68 9.74 -2.25
C ILE A 146 30.17 8.38 -1.73
N ASP A 147 30.26 7.42 -2.64
CA ASP A 147 31.01 6.19 -2.46
C ASP A 147 32.50 6.50 -2.51
N VAL A 148 33.05 6.88 -1.35
CA VAL A 148 34.42 7.37 -1.22
C VAL A 148 35.46 6.28 -1.48
N ASP A 149 35.11 5.02 -1.25
CA ASP A 149 35.99 3.86 -1.44
C ASP A 149 36.20 3.58 -2.93
N ASN A 150 35.24 3.94 -3.79
CA ASN A 150 35.35 3.81 -5.24
C ASN A 150 35.59 5.16 -5.97
N CYS A 151 35.83 6.26 -5.24
CA CYS A 151 36.01 7.61 -5.80
C CYS A 151 37.44 7.89 -6.32
N LEU A 152 37.89 7.16 -7.36
CA LEU A 152 39.25 7.26 -7.97
C LEU A 152 40.43 7.14 -6.97
N ASN A 153 40.21 6.57 -5.79
CA ASN A 153 41.24 6.46 -4.77
C ASN A 153 41.79 5.03 -4.73
N ASP A 154 43.11 4.90 -4.83
CA ASP A 154 43.82 3.71 -4.35
C ASP A 154 44.38 4.03 -2.94
N PRO A 155 44.01 3.27 -1.89
CA PRO A 155 44.61 3.42 -0.57
C PRO A 155 46.15 3.35 -0.65
N PRO A 156 46.92 4.16 0.11
CA PRO A 156 46.49 5.00 1.24
C PRO A 156 46.30 6.50 0.92
N ASN A 157 46.46 6.93 -0.34
CA ASN A 157 46.42 8.35 -0.71
C ASN A 157 45.07 8.73 -1.35
N TYR A 158 44.15 9.24 -0.51
CA TYR A 158 42.84 9.72 -0.96
C TYR A 158 42.94 11.16 -1.49
N LEU A 159 43.13 11.33 -2.79
CA LEU A 159 43.07 12.62 -3.48
C LEU A 159 41.86 12.63 -4.40
N PRO A 160 40.66 13.01 -3.91
CA PRO A 160 39.48 13.10 -4.76
C PRO A 160 39.72 14.08 -5.91
N CYS A 161 39.29 13.73 -7.12
CA CYS A 161 39.58 14.52 -8.32
C CYS A 161 38.97 15.94 -8.33
N GLY A 162 38.11 16.29 -7.35
CA GLY A 162 37.53 17.62 -7.15
C GLY A 162 36.47 18.05 -8.16
N ARG A 163 36.19 17.26 -9.22
CA ARG A 163 35.28 17.64 -10.30
C ARG A 163 33.85 17.86 -9.84
N CYS A 164 33.33 16.99 -8.95
CA CYS A 164 32.00 17.14 -8.39
C CYS A 164 31.86 18.43 -7.56
N VAL A 165 32.88 18.79 -6.78
CA VAL A 165 32.93 20.03 -5.98
C VAL A 165 32.91 21.25 -6.89
N ALA A 166 33.76 21.27 -7.94
CA ALA A 166 33.80 22.36 -8.90
C ALA A 166 32.47 22.53 -9.67
N ALA A 167 31.77 21.43 -9.93
CA ALA A 167 30.48 21.41 -10.61
C ALA A 167 29.28 21.68 -9.71
N CYS A 168 29.45 21.89 -8.39
CA CYS A 168 28.37 22.03 -7.41
C CYS A 168 28.08 23.52 -7.11
N PRO A 169 27.02 24.13 -7.68
CA PRO A 169 26.69 25.54 -7.43
C PRO A 169 26.41 25.88 -5.95
N PRO A 170 25.65 25.06 -5.17
CA PRO A 170 25.40 25.37 -3.76
C PRO A 170 26.62 25.11 -2.85
N LYS A 171 27.71 24.54 -3.39
CA LYS A 171 28.93 24.18 -2.65
C LYS A 171 28.67 23.25 -1.46
N CYS A 172 27.74 22.31 -1.63
CA CYS A 172 27.31 21.37 -0.59
C CYS A 172 28.14 20.07 -0.52
N ILE A 173 29.27 19.97 -1.25
CA ILE A 173 30.13 18.78 -1.26
C ILE A 173 31.40 19.10 -0.48
N ASP A 174 31.66 18.38 0.61
CA ASP A 174 32.80 18.60 1.50
C ASP A 174 33.48 17.29 1.91
N PHE A 175 34.69 17.07 1.37
CA PHE A 175 35.54 15.92 1.69
C PHE A 175 36.28 16.05 3.03
N ASN A 176 36.23 17.22 3.70
CA ASN A 176 36.82 17.40 5.03
C ASN A 176 35.91 16.93 6.15
N LEU A 177 34.65 16.60 5.85
CA LEU A 177 33.75 15.97 6.80
C LEU A 177 34.36 14.64 7.29
N PRO A 178 34.25 14.33 8.59
CA PRO A 178 34.78 13.07 9.12
C PRO A 178 34.13 11.90 8.39
N ARG A 179 34.92 10.88 7.98
CA ARG A 179 34.39 9.70 7.27
C ARG A 179 33.31 8.98 8.09
N VAL A 180 33.46 9.02 9.41
CA VAL A 180 32.59 8.35 10.38
C VAL A 180 32.37 9.27 11.58
N GLN A 181 31.15 9.27 12.09
CA GLN A 181 30.74 9.92 13.33
C GLN A 181 30.09 8.88 14.25
N ASP A 182 30.59 8.77 15.48
CA ASP A 182 29.95 7.98 16.52
C ASP A 182 28.94 8.86 17.28
N LEU A 183 27.72 8.36 17.39
CA LEU A 183 26.55 9.02 18.00
C LEU A 183 26.04 8.17 19.16
N GLU A 184 25.46 8.83 20.15
CA GLU A 184 24.82 8.19 21.29
C GLU A 184 23.36 8.67 21.39
N ARG A 185 22.43 7.74 21.64
CA ARG A 185 21.02 8.04 21.85
C ARG A 185 20.49 7.25 23.05
N ASN A 186 19.63 7.88 23.85
CA ASN A 186 18.91 7.19 24.91
C ASN A 186 17.46 6.97 24.46
N VAL A 187 17.00 5.72 24.51
CA VAL A 187 15.70 5.31 23.97
C VAL A 187 14.98 4.41 24.96
N SER A 188 13.65 4.33 24.87
CA SER A 188 12.82 3.53 25.77
C SER A 188 12.57 2.13 25.24
N ALA A 189 12.60 1.96 23.92
CA ALA A 189 12.39 0.70 23.23
C ALA A 189 13.16 0.67 21.91
N VAL A 190 13.37 -0.53 21.38
CA VAL A 190 14.03 -0.78 20.10
C VAL A 190 13.14 -1.65 19.22
N ILE A 191 12.99 -1.30 17.94
CA ILE A 191 12.31 -2.10 16.92
C ILE A 191 13.33 -2.49 15.85
N VAL A 192 13.46 -3.78 15.57
CA VAL A 192 14.36 -4.34 14.54
C VAL A 192 13.54 -4.67 13.30
N ALA A 193 13.80 -3.94 12.22
CA ALA A 193 13.06 -3.97 10.96
C ALA A 193 14.01 -4.08 9.75
N THR A 194 15.09 -4.86 9.89
CA THR A 194 16.21 -4.94 8.94
C THR A 194 15.91 -5.64 7.62
N GLY A 195 14.69 -6.14 7.42
CA GLY A 195 14.30 -6.78 6.18
C GLY A 195 15.00 -8.11 5.94
N PHE A 196 15.41 -8.35 4.69
CA PHE A 196 16.00 -9.61 4.22
C PHE A 196 16.98 -9.37 3.06
N ASP A 197 17.80 -10.38 2.75
CA ASP A 197 18.59 -10.46 1.52
C ASP A 197 18.00 -11.52 0.57
N THR A 198 18.18 -11.37 -0.74
CA THR A 198 17.90 -12.45 -1.70
C THR A 198 19.10 -13.38 -1.82
N MET A 199 18.83 -14.68 -1.94
CA MET A 199 19.85 -15.69 -2.19
C MET A 199 20.54 -15.41 -3.53
N ALA A 200 21.86 -15.42 -3.54
CA ALA A 200 22.64 -15.29 -4.77
C ALA A 200 22.42 -16.52 -5.68
N ALA A 201 22.08 -16.28 -6.95
CA ALA A 201 21.83 -17.36 -7.91
C ALA A 201 23.12 -18.02 -8.45
N THR A 202 24.30 -17.43 -8.19
CA THR A 202 25.61 -17.91 -8.67
C THR A 202 25.99 -19.32 -8.21
N GLY A 203 25.31 -19.87 -7.19
CA GLY A 203 25.52 -21.23 -6.68
C GLY A 203 24.57 -22.29 -7.24
N LEU A 204 23.69 -21.94 -8.19
CA LEU A 204 22.61 -22.80 -8.68
C LEU A 204 22.87 -23.28 -10.12
N GLU A 205 23.93 -24.07 -10.29
CA GLU A 205 24.39 -24.53 -11.60
C GLU A 205 23.28 -25.24 -12.41
N GLN A 206 22.33 -25.92 -11.76
CA GLN A 206 21.22 -26.58 -12.45
C GLN A 206 20.30 -25.61 -13.20
N PHE A 207 20.24 -24.34 -12.81
CA PHE A 207 19.40 -23.33 -13.44
C PHE A 207 20.15 -22.41 -14.40
N GLY A 208 21.46 -22.67 -14.63
CA GLY A 208 22.22 -21.98 -15.67
C GLY A 208 22.47 -20.49 -15.44
N TYR A 209 22.20 -19.94 -14.25
CA TYR A 209 22.49 -18.54 -13.93
C TYR A 209 23.99 -18.27 -14.04
N GLY A 210 24.37 -17.18 -14.71
CA GLY A 210 25.75 -16.85 -15.04
C GLY A 210 26.34 -17.61 -16.23
N SER A 211 25.67 -18.66 -16.74
CA SER A 211 26.07 -19.35 -17.98
C SER A 211 25.49 -18.71 -19.25
N HIS A 212 24.43 -17.91 -19.10
CA HIS A 212 23.78 -17.15 -20.16
C HIS A 212 23.23 -15.83 -19.59
N PRO A 213 23.30 -14.70 -20.32
CA PRO A 213 22.82 -13.40 -19.84
C PRO A 213 21.28 -13.30 -19.77
N ASP A 214 20.54 -14.15 -20.51
CA ASP A 214 19.06 -14.17 -20.49
C ASP A 214 18.47 -15.08 -19.38
N VAL A 215 19.32 -15.56 -18.46
CA VAL A 215 18.87 -16.18 -17.21
C VAL A 215 18.96 -15.13 -16.12
N LEU A 216 17.81 -14.63 -15.69
CA LEU A 216 17.67 -13.54 -14.74
C LEU A 216 17.13 -14.05 -13.40
N THR A 217 17.37 -13.30 -12.34
CA THR A 217 16.64 -13.38 -11.08
C THR A 217 15.36 -12.55 -11.16
N SER A 218 14.41 -12.82 -10.28
CA SER A 218 13.17 -12.02 -10.21
C SER A 218 13.42 -10.54 -9.91
N MET A 219 14.49 -10.19 -9.18
CA MET A 219 14.81 -8.79 -8.93
C MET A 219 15.40 -8.10 -10.16
N GLU A 220 16.26 -8.77 -10.94
CA GLU A 220 16.70 -8.24 -12.24
C GLU A 220 15.51 -8.03 -13.18
N PHE A 221 14.54 -8.95 -13.18
CA PHE A 221 13.31 -8.81 -13.95
C PHE A 221 12.42 -7.64 -13.46
N GLU A 222 12.30 -7.40 -12.14
CA GLU A 222 11.63 -6.18 -11.62
C GLU A 222 12.26 -4.91 -12.18
N ARG A 223 13.59 -4.88 -12.29
CA ARG A 223 14.29 -3.71 -12.84
C ARG A 223 14.00 -3.53 -14.33
N LEU A 224 13.85 -4.60 -15.10
CA LEU A 224 13.41 -4.50 -16.50
C LEU A 224 11.97 -3.95 -16.62
N LEU A 225 11.07 -4.39 -15.74
CA LEU A 225 9.67 -3.92 -15.75
C LEU A 225 9.54 -2.46 -15.31
N ALA A 226 10.41 -2.00 -14.40
CA ALA A 226 10.34 -0.67 -13.87
C ALA A 226 10.57 0.39 -14.95
N ALA A 227 9.65 1.34 -15.07
CA ALA A 227 9.77 2.42 -16.06
C ALA A 227 10.95 3.39 -15.81
N THR A 228 11.58 3.31 -14.63
CA THR A 228 12.83 4.02 -14.29
C THR A 228 14.04 3.09 -14.22
N GLY A 229 13.87 1.83 -14.64
CA GLY A 229 14.91 0.83 -14.70
C GLY A 229 15.73 0.89 -16.00
N PRO A 230 16.72 -0.02 -16.15
CA PRO A 230 17.69 -0.01 -17.24
C PRO A 230 17.11 -0.12 -18.66
N SER A 231 15.90 -0.65 -18.81
CA SER A 231 15.26 -0.86 -20.12
C SER A 231 14.03 0.03 -20.34
N ASP A 232 13.84 1.08 -19.55
CA ASP A 232 12.69 1.99 -19.62
C ASP A 232 11.31 1.25 -19.53
N GLY A 233 11.28 0.10 -18.85
CA GLY A 233 10.07 -0.72 -18.70
C GLY A 233 9.82 -1.72 -19.82
N GLU A 234 10.80 -1.98 -20.69
CA GLU A 234 10.70 -2.97 -21.76
C GLU A 234 11.35 -4.32 -21.36
N ILE A 235 10.70 -5.43 -21.75
CA ILE A 235 11.17 -6.79 -21.47
C ILE A 235 12.10 -7.24 -22.59
N ILE A 236 13.35 -6.79 -22.50
CA ILE A 236 14.40 -7.11 -23.47
C ILE A 236 15.30 -8.24 -22.97
N ARG A 237 15.78 -9.08 -23.89
CA ARG A 237 16.85 -10.04 -23.64
C ARG A 237 18.18 -9.31 -23.46
N PRO A 238 18.89 -9.46 -22.33
CA PRO A 238 20.22 -8.88 -22.17
C PRO A 238 21.27 -9.34 -23.19
N SER A 239 21.11 -10.52 -23.82
CA SER A 239 22.05 -11.05 -24.83
C SER A 239 22.13 -10.22 -26.11
N ASP A 240 20.99 -9.75 -26.61
CA ASP A 240 20.86 -9.13 -27.94
C ASP A 240 20.03 -7.82 -27.95
N GLY A 241 19.34 -7.49 -26.85
CA GLY A 241 18.51 -6.29 -26.71
C GLY A 241 17.13 -6.39 -27.36
N GLU A 242 16.76 -7.55 -27.89
CA GLU A 242 15.47 -7.77 -28.55
C GLU A 242 14.38 -8.11 -27.52
N HIS A 243 13.12 -7.90 -27.88
CA HIS A 243 11.99 -8.24 -27.02
C HIS A 243 11.86 -9.76 -26.84
N ALA A 244 11.66 -10.22 -25.60
CA ALA A 244 11.43 -11.65 -25.33
C ALA A 244 10.01 -12.05 -25.76
N GLU A 245 9.87 -13.10 -26.60
CA GLU A 245 8.56 -13.58 -27.01
C GLU A 245 8.09 -14.78 -26.18
N ARG A 246 9.04 -15.58 -25.67
CA ARG A 246 8.78 -16.80 -24.90
C ARG A 246 9.55 -16.82 -23.57
N LEU A 247 8.84 -16.68 -22.45
CA LEU A 247 9.44 -16.43 -21.13
C LEU A 247 9.03 -17.49 -20.11
N LEU A 248 9.99 -17.99 -19.33
CA LEU A 248 9.77 -18.92 -18.23
C LEU A 248 10.06 -18.31 -16.86
N PHE A 249 9.14 -18.43 -15.91
CA PHE A 249 9.40 -18.23 -14.48
C PHE A 249 9.58 -19.57 -13.76
N VAL A 250 10.65 -19.70 -12.98
CA VAL A 250 10.93 -20.88 -12.15
C VAL A 250 10.78 -20.52 -10.68
N LEU A 251 9.84 -21.17 -9.99
CA LEU A 251 9.57 -20.93 -8.57
C LEU A 251 10.42 -21.82 -7.65
N CYS A 252 10.44 -21.46 -6.36
CA CYS A 252 11.13 -22.21 -5.29
C CYS A 252 12.62 -22.42 -5.58
N VAL A 253 13.28 -21.41 -6.14
CA VAL A 253 14.70 -21.48 -6.47
C VAL A 253 15.50 -21.26 -5.18
N GLY A 254 15.97 -22.36 -4.56
CA GLY A 254 16.70 -22.35 -3.28
C GLY A 254 15.82 -22.32 -2.02
N SER A 255 14.49 -22.26 -2.17
CA SER A 255 13.52 -22.43 -1.07
C SER A 255 12.84 -23.79 -1.19
N ARG A 256 12.37 -24.34 -0.07
CA ARG A 256 11.84 -25.72 -0.03
C ARG A 256 12.85 -26.70 -0.64
N ASP A 257 14.13 -26.45 -0.38
CA ASP A 257 15.27 -27.18 -0.93
C ASP A 257 16.19 -27.63 0.20
N VAL A 258 16.32 -28.95 0.36
CA VAL A 258 17.18 -29.56 1.38
C VAL A 258 18.66 -29.25 1.21
N ASN A 259 19.09 -28.77 0.03
CA ASN A 259 20.48 -28.35 -0.22
C ASN A 259 20.71 -26.87 0.12
N HIS A 260 19.65 -26.11 0.35
CA HIS A 260 19.68 -24.68 0.65
C HIS A 260 18.73 -24.39 1.83
N PHE A 261 17.64 -23.65 1.60
CA PHE A 261 16.67 -23.29 2.64
C PHE A 261 15.45 -24.22 2.58
N LYS A 262 15.16 -24.89 3.71
CA LYS A 262 14.02 -25.80 3.83
C LYS A 262 12.68 -25.06 3.87
N TYR A 263 12.67 -23.84 4.40
CA TYR A 263 11.47 -23.04 4.53
C TYR A 263 10.96 -22.48 3.18
N CYS A 264 9.71 -22.01 3.21
CA CYS A 264 9.10 -21.27 2.13
C CYS A 264 9.45 -19.78 2.19
N SER A 265 9.83 -19.18 1.05
CA SER A 265 10.02 -17.72 0.97
C SER A 265 8.71 -16.90 0.94
N ARG A 266 7.55 -17.56 0.97
CA ARG A 266 6.19 -17.01 1.11
C ARG A 266 5.69 -16.10 -0.02
N VAL A 267 6.53 -15.29 -0.65
CA VAL A 267 6.13 -14.26 -1.64
C VAL A 267 6.36 -14.67 -3.10
N CYS A 268 7.19 -15.68 -3.35
CA CYS A 268 7.65 -16.03 -4.70
C CYS A 268 6.58 -16.55 -5.66
N CYS A 269 5.52 -17.20 -5.14
CA CYS A 269 4.38 -17.54 -5.98
C CYS A 269 3.68 -16.27 -6.50
N MET A 270 3.46 -15.30 -5.62
CA MET A 270 2.65 -14.13 -5.94
C MET A 270 3.38 -13.10 -6.79
N TYR A 271 4.66 -12.81 -6.52
CA TYR A 271 5.38 -11.88 -7.38
C TYR A 271 5.64 -12.49 -8.77
N SER A 272 5.81 -13.81 -8.90
CA SER A 272 5.99 -14.44 -10.22
C SER A 272 4.70 -14.42 -11.04
N MET A 273 3.53 -14.58 -10.39
CA MET A 273 2.24 -14.33 -11.05
C MET A 273 2.10 -12.88 -11.49
N LYS A 274 2.51 -11.95 -10.64
CA LYS A 274 2.56 -10.52 -10.99
C LYS A 274 3.45 -10.26 -12.20
N HIS A 275 4.66 -10.81 -12.21
CA HIS A 275 5.60 -10.71 -13.33
C HIS A 275 5.04 -11.34 -14.60
N ALA A 276 4.42 -12.51 -14.51
CA ALA A 276 3.81 -13.18 -15.65
C ALA A 276 2.65 -12.38 -16.24
N TYR A 277 1.75 -11.86 -15.40
CA TYR A 277 0.67 -10.98 -15.82
C TYR A 277 1.21 -9.72 -16.50
N GLN A 278 2.24 -9.09 -15.91
CA GLN A 278 2.89 -7.92 -16.51
C GLN A 278 3.60 -8.24 -17.82
N ALA A 279 4.18 -9.44 -17.97
CA ALA A 279 4.82 -9.87 -19.21
C ALA A 279 3.80 -9.94 -20.36
N VAL A 280 2.62 -10.52 -20.12
CA VAL A 280 1.52 -10.53 -21.09
C VAL A 280 1.07 -9.09 -21.43
N ASP A 281 0.89 -8.24 -20.41
CA ASP A 281 0.53 -6.82 -20.59
C ASP A 281 1.57 -6.04 -21.42
N HIS A 282 2.84 -6.46 -21.38
CA HIS A 282 3.95 -5.89 -22.15
C HIS A 282 4.19 -6.57 -23.51
N GLY A 283 3.30 -7.49 -23.94
CA GLY A 283 3.32 -8.07 -25.29
C GLY A 283 4.10 -9.38 -25.45
N VAL A 284 4.55 -10.01 -24.34
CA VAL A 284 5.16 -11.35 -24.39
C VAL A 284 4.08 -12.37 -24.75
N LYS A 285 4.32 -13.16 -25.81
CA LYS A 285 3.30 -14.02 -26.44
C LYS A 285 3.09 -15.34 -25.72
N ASP A 286 4.15 -15.91 -25.16
CA ASP A 286 4.13 -17.19 -24.45
C ASP A 286 4.84 -17.05 -23.10
N VAL A 287 4.06 -17.11 -22.02
CA VAL A 287 4.56 -16.95 -20.66
C VAL A 287 4.21 -18.21 -19.87
N THR A 288 5.23 -18.87 -19.32
CA THR A 288 5.09 -20.09 -18.53
C THR A 288 5.60 -19.87 -17.10
N VAL A 289 4.88 -20.42 -16.12
CA VAL A 289 5.27 -20.43 -14.70
C VAL A 289 5.38 -21.87 -14.22
N MET A 290 6.59 -22.31 -13.86
CA MET A 290 6.84 -23.64 -13.29
C MET A 290 6.83 -23.61 -11.76
N TYR A 291 5.99 -24.45 -11.15
CA TYR A 291 5.73 -24.43 -9.70
C TYR A 291 5.57 -25.84 -9.10
N MET A 292 5.75 -25.99 -7.78
CA MET A 292 5.44 -27.24 -7.07
C MET A 292 4.03 -27.22 -6.47
N ASP A 293 3.75 -26.19 -5.69
CA ASP A 293 2.42 -25.87 -5.13
C ASP A 293 2.21 -24.36 -5.26
N VAL A 294 1.00 -23.93 -5.62
CA VAL A 294 0.66 -22.50 -5.62
C VAL A 294 0.28 -22.06 -4.21
N ARG A 295 1.08 -21.15 -3.61
CA ARG A 295 0.85 -20.59 -2.27
C ARG A 295 0.22 -19.20 -2.29
N ALA A 296 -0.95 -19.09 -2.91
CA ALA A 296 -1.78 -17.89 -2.94
C ALA A 296 -2.62 -17.72 -1.66
N TYR A 297 -1.98 -17.58 -0.49
CA TYR A 297 -2.65 -17.69 0.83
C TYR A 297 -3.41 -16.42 1.29
N GLY A 298 -3.11 -15.26 0.70
CA GLY A 298 -3.63 -13.97 1.14
C GLY A 298 -5.01 -13.63 0.56
N LYS A 299 -5.65 -12.62 1.16
CA LYS A 299 -6.93 -12.10 0.68
C LYS A 299 -6.82 -11.64 -0.78
N GLY A 300 -7.70 -12.16 -1.64
CA GLY A 300 -7.71 -11.88 -3.09
C GLY A 300 -6.57 -12.51 -3.89
N PHE A 301 -5.72 -13.37 -3.30
CA PHE A 301 -4.58 -13.95 -4.01
C PHE A 301 -4.99 -15.08 -4.98
N ASP A 302 -5.96 -15.93 -4.61
CA ASP A 302 -6.52 -16.94 -5.53
C ASP A 302 -7.17 -16.26 -6.75
N ALA A 303 -8.03 -15.26 -6.54
CA ALA A 303 -8.61 -14.47 -7.63
C ALA A 303 -7.56 -13.80 -8.52
N PHE A 304 -6.42 -13.39 -7.95
CA PHE A 304 -5.31 -12.85 -8.74
C PHE A 304 -4.62 -13.93 -9.59
N TRP A 305 -4.48 -15.14 -9.06
CA TRP A 305 -3.94 -16.28 -9.79
C TRP A 305 -4.86 -16.67 -10.96
N GLU A 306 -6.16 -16.81 -10.71
CA GLU A 306 -7.19 -17.08 -11.73
C GLU A 306 -7.13 -16.02 -12.84
N ARG A 307 -7.14 -14.73 -12.47
CA ARG A 307 -6.98 -13.62 -13.43
C ARG A 307 -5.69 -13.68 -14.23
N THR A 308 -4.62 -14.21 -13.65
CA THR A 308 -3.33 -14.37 -14.35
C THR A 308 -3.40 -15.51 -15.35
N GLU A 309 -4.02 -16.64 -15.00
CA GLU A 309 -4.26 -17.75 -15.92
C GLU A 309 -5.18 -17.33 -17.07
N GLU A 310 -6.28 -16.62 -16.78
CA GLU A 310 -7.21 -16.08 -17.78
C GLU A 310 -6.55 -15.11 -18.78
N SER A 311 -5.43 -14.48 -18.39
CA SER A 311 -4.65 -13.62 -19.29
C SER A 311 -3.85 -14.40 -20.34
N GLY A 312 -3.79 -15.73 -20.24
CA GLY A 312 -3.08 -16.62 -21.15
C GLY A 312 -1.76 -17.17 -20.62
N VAL A 313 -1.44 -16.95 -19.33
CA VAL A 313 -0.23 -17.50 -18.70
C VAL A 313 -0.40 -19.00 -18.45
N HIS A 314 0.60 -19.80 -18.80
CA HIS A 314 0.61 -21.24 -18.60
C HIS A 314 1.24 -21.62 -17.25
N PHE A 315 0.51 -22.33 -16.40
CA PHE A 315 1.02 -22.86 -15.14
C PHE A 315 1.36 -24.34 -15.29
N VAL A 316 2.63 -24.70 -15.03
CA VAL A 316 3.11 -26.08 -15.17
C VAL A 316 3.61 -26.59 -13.83
N ARG A 317 2.96 -27.62 -13.30
CA ARG A 317 3.35 -28.22 -12.03
C ARG A 317 4.61 -29.09 -12.19
N THR A 318 5.76 -28.53 -11.84
CA THR A 318 7.06 -29.19 -11.92
C THR A 318 8.15 -28.43 -11.15
N ARG A 319 9.25 -29.11 -10.85
CA ARG A 319 10.54 -28.48 -10.53
C ARG A 319 11.50 -28.80 -11.68
N PRO A 320 11.97 -27.81 -12.47
CA PRO A 320 12.81 -28.10 -13.62
C PRO A 320 14.12 -28.75 -13.18
N ALA A 321 14.54 -29.78 -13.92
CA ALA A 321 15.74 -30.55 -13.60
C ALA A 321 17.00 -29.82 -14.09
N ARG A 322 16.91 -29.11 -15.22
CA ARG A 322 18.04 -28.37 -15.80
C ARG A 322 17.59 -27.26 -16.74
N VAL A 323 18.31 -26.14 -16.69
CA VAL A 323 18.30 -25.06 -17.69
C VAL A 323 19.71 -24.97 -18.29
N ARG A 324 19.82 -24.94 -19.62
CA ARG A 324 21.12 -24.80 -20.30
C ARG A 324 21.02 -23.96 -21.58
N PRO A 325 22.08 -23.26 -21.98
CA PRO A 325 22.14 -22.64 -23.30
C PRO A 325 22.04 -23.68 -24.42
N ALA A 326 21.25 -23.39 -25.44
CA ALA A 326 21.12 -24.19 -26.66
C ALA A 326 20.76 -23.29 -27.86
N ASN A 327 21.63 -23.21 -28.88
CA ASN A 327 21.36 -22.55 -30.16
C ASN A 327 20.85 -21.09 -30.07
N GLY A 328 21.31 -20.31 -29.08
CA GLY A 328 20.86 -18.93 -28.87
C GLY A 328 19.57 -18.79 -28.03
N HIS A 329 19.00 -19.92 -27.57
CA HIS A 329 17.89 -19.99 -26.63
C HIS A 329 18.29 -20.76 -25.36
N LEU A 330 17.35 -20.89 -24.42
CA LEU A 330 17.49 -21.63 -23.18
C LEU A 330 16.65 -22.91 -23.23
N GLU A 331 17.29 -24.08 -23.31
CA GLU A 331 16.59 -25.37 -23.22
C GLU A 331 16.34 -25.72 -21.76
N VAL A 332 15.08 -26.03 -21.44
CA VAL A 332 14.63 -26.40 -20.10
C VAL A 332 14.10 -27.82 -20.12
N ALA A 333 14.70 -28.69 -19.29
CA ALA A 333 14.29 -30.07 -19.13
C ALA A 333 13.53 -30.27 -17.81
N TYR A 334 12.32 -30.82 -17.89
CA TYR A 334 11.45 -31.00 -16.73
C TYR A 334 10.47 -32.16 -16.93
N GLU A 335 9.83 -32.58 -15.83
CA GLU A 335 8.73 -33.53 -15.85
C GLU A 335 7.40 -32.77 -15.72
N ASP A 336 6.53 -32.90 -16.71
CA ASP A 336 5.13 -32.48 -16.60
C ASP A 336 4.41 -33.51 -15.71
N THR A 337 4.27 -33.17 -14.41
CA THR A 337 3.77 -34.13 -13.40
C THR A 337 2.30 -34.46 -13.56
N GLU A 338 1.53 -33.62 -14.25
CA GLU A 338 0.11 -33.90 -14.53
C GLU A 338 -0.05 -34.78 -15.78
N ALA A 339 0.82 -34.62 -16.78
CA ALA A 339 0.82 -35.48 -17.96
C ALA A 339 1.67 -36.77 -17.80
N GLY A 340 2.50 -36.87 -16.76
CA GLY A 340 3.43 -37.97 -16.53
C GLY A 340 4.50 -38.10 -17.62
N ARG A 341 4.98 -36.98 -18.17
CA ARG A 341 5.90 -36.97 -19.33
C ARG A 341 7.11 -36.07 -19.11
N LEU A 342 8.27 -36.55 -19.52
CA LEU A 342 9.48 -35.73 -19.63
C LEU A 342 9.38 -34.82 -20.86
N ARG A 343 9.63 -33.53 -20.67
CA ARG A 343 9.64 -32.51 -21.71
C ARG A 343 10.99 -31.81 -21.80
N ARG A 344 11.26 -31.28 -22.99
CA ARG A 344 12.33 -30.32 -23.28
C ARG A 344 11.74 -29.22 -24.12
N GLU A 345 11.81 -28.00 -23.63
CA GLU A 345 11.27 -26.83 -24.31
C GLU A 345 12.30 -25.70 -24.32
N GLU A 346 12.28 -24.88 -25.36
CA GLU A 346 13.19 -23.74 -25.52
C GLU A 346 12.50 -22.42 -25.16
N PHE A 347 13.19 -21.56 -24.41
CA PHE A 347 12.70 -20.24 -24.01
C PHE A 347 13.71 -19.17 -24.41
N ASP A 348 13.22 -17.96 -24.63
CA ASP A 348 14.04 -16.78 -24.91
C ASP A 348 14.69 -16.24 -23.64
N MET A 349 13.97 -16.34 -22.51
CA MET A 349 14.39 -15.83 -21.21
C MET A 349 13.87 -16.71 -20.08
N VAL A 350 14.68 -16.90 -19.05
CA VAL A 350 14.31 -17.65 -17.84
C VAL A 350 14.51 -16.74 -16.62
N VAL A 351 13.49 -16.62 -15.79
CA VAL A 351 13.49 -15.81 -14.58
C VAL A 351 13.40 -16.71 -13.34
N LEU A 352 14.37 -16.59 -12.46
CA LEU A 352 14.55 -17.41 -11.27
C LEU A 352 14.01 -16.69 -10.02
N ALA A 353 12.99 -17.27 -9.41
CA ALA A 353 12.41 -16.77 -8.17
C ALA A 353 13.21 -17.28 -6.96
N THR A 354 14.36 -16.63 -6.74
CA THR A 354 15.35 -16.97 -5.71
C THR A 354 14.81 -16.82 -4.29
N ALA A 355 15.31 -17.67 -3.39
CA ALA A 355 14.95 -17.65 -1.98
C ALA A 355 15.25 -16.32 -1.28
N ILE A 356 14.44 -16.02 -0.27
CA ILE A 356 14.72 -15.02 0.75
C ILE A 356 15.59 -15.66 1.83
N GLN A 357 16.61 -14.94 2.30
CA GLN A 357 17.51 -15.35 3.36
C GLN A 357 17.70 -14.25 4.41
N PRO A 358 18.17 -14.59 5.63
CA PRO A 358 18.53 -13.58 6.61
C PRO A 358 19.57 -12.59 6.07
N PRO A 359 19.54 -11.31 6.48
CA PRO A 359 20.57 -10.35 6.11
C PRO A 359 21.97 -10.82 6.51
N LYS A 360 22.99 -10.58 5.68
CA LYS A 360 24.39 -11.03 5.92
C LYS A 360 25.00 -10.66 7.28
N HIS A 361 24.50 -9.61 7.94
CA HIS A 361 25.04 -9.09 9.20
C HIS A 361 24.14 -9.36 10.42
N ILE A 362 23.14 -10.24 10.27
CA ILE A 362 22.15 -10.48 11.31
C ILE A 362 22.78 -11.02 12.60
N GLU A 363 23.76 -11.92 12.51
CA GLU A 363 24.46 -12.48 13.69
C GLU A 363 25.20 -11.40 14.50
N GLN A 364 25.87 -10.48 13.81
CA GLN A 364 26.57 -9.38 14.45
C GLN A 364 25.58 -8.43 15.15
N LEU A 365 24.44 -8.15 14.51
CA LEU A 365 23.40 -7.33 15.11
C LEU A 365 22.72 -8.03 16.29
N ALA A 366 22.43 -9.32 16.19
CA ALA A 366 21.88 -10.14 17.28
C ALA A 366 22.78 -10.10 18.52
N ALA A 367 24.09 -10.28 18.33
CA ALA A 367 25.07 -10.14 19.40
C ALA A 367 25.10 -8.72 19.99
N THR A 368 25.01 -7.69 19.13
CA THR A 368 25.00 -6.28 19.55
C THR A 368 23.76 -5.94 20.40
N LEU A 369 22.61 -6.50 20.04
CA LEU A 369 21.33 -6.26 20.70
C LEU A 369 21.06 -7.26 21.85
N ASN A 370 21.89 -8.29 22.01
CA ASN A 370 21.70 -9.40 22.95
C ASN A 370 20.31 -10.07 22.78
N ILE A 371 20.00 -10.47 21.55
CA ILE A 371 18.79 -11.22 21.18
C ILE A 371 19.17 -12.49 20.41
N GLU A 372 18.30 -13.49 20.45
CA GLU A 372 18.57 -14.81 19.86
C GLU A 372 18.10 -14.90 18.40
N LEU A 373 18.78 -15.76 17.64
CA LEU A 373 18.35 -16.19 16.31
C LEU A 373 17.77 -17.61 16.41
N ASP A 374 16.79 -17.91 15.58
CA ASP A 374 16.23 -19.25 15.48
C ASP A 374 16.97 -20.14 14.48
N GLU A 375 16.44 -21.34 14.25
CA GLU A 375 17.05 -22.37 13.39
C GLU A 375 17.16 -21.98 11.90
N ASP A 376 16.35 -21.03 11.42
CA ASP A 376 16.44 -20.51 10.06
C ASP A 376 17.41 -19.32 9.95
N GLY A 377 17.98 -18.89 11.07
CA GLY A 377 18.91 -17.75 11.17
C GLY A 377 18.23 -16.38 11.19
N PHE A 378 16.91 -16.30 11.37
CA PHE A 378 16.19 -15.04 11.59
C PHE A 378 16.08 -14.72 13.09
N PHE A 379 15.66 -13.50 13.44
CA PHE A 379 15.43 -13.17 14.86
C PHE A 379 14.31 -14.01 15.45
N GLN A 380 14.60 -14.63 16.59
CA GLN A 380 13.67 -15.49 17.29
C GLN A 380 12.57 -14.66 17.97
N ALA A 381 11.33 -15.00 17.66
CA ALA A 381 10.15 -14.42 18.31
C ALA A 381 9.62 -15.32 19.43
N VAL A 382 8.98 -14.73 20.43
CA VAL A 382 8.41 -15.41 21.61
C VAL A 382 6.89 -15.50 21.50
N ASP A 383 6.38 -16.70 21.22
CA ASP A 383 4.97 -16.93 20.89
C ASP A 383 3.98 -16.58 22.01
N THR A 384 4.36 -16.75 23.28
CA THR A 384 3.46 -16.59 24.45
C THR A 384 3.28 -15.15 24.92
N ASP A 385 4.10 -14.19 24.45
CA ASP A 385 4.07 -12.80 24.92
C ASP A 385 4.10 -11.82 23.73
N GLY A 386 3.05 -11.86 22.89
CA GLY A 386 2.92 -10.98 21.72
C GLY A 386 3.24 -11.63 20.37
N GLY A 387 3.33 -12.96 20.31
CA GLY A 387 3.45 -13.71 19.07
C GLY A 387 4.79 -13.47 18.35
N VAL A 388 4.72 -13.14 17.05
CA VAL A 388 5.89 -12.95 16.16
C VAL A 388 6.68 -11.65 16.38
N ILE A 389 6.27 -10.81 17.33
CA ILE A 389 6.81 -9.44 17.51
C ILE A 389 7.85 -9.33 18.61
N THR A 390 7.68 -10.09 19.70
CA THR A 390 8.51 -9.95 20.89
C THR A 390 9.76 -10.81 20.76
N THR A 391 10.93 -10.22 21.03
CA THR A 391 12.21 -10.95 21.01
C THR A 391 12.54 -11.55 22.38
N THR A 392 13.66 -12.25 22.49
CA THR A 392 14.16 -12.79 23.76
C THR A 392 14.65 -11.72 24.76
N ARG A 393 14.74 -10.44 24.36
CA ARG A 393 15.09 -9.31 25.24
C ARG A 393 13.90 -8.36 25.42
N PRO A 394 13.37 -8.19 26.64
CA PRO A 394 12.31 -7.23 26.91
C PRO A 394 12.66 -5.81 26.44
N GLY A 395 11.69 -5.11 25.84
CA GLY A 395 11.90 -3.77 25.27
C GLY A 395 12.56 -3.75 23.89
N VAL A 396 12.96 -4.91 23.35
CA VAL A 396 13.43 -5.08 21.96
C VAL A 396 12.40 -5.92 21.19
N TYR A 397 11.91 -5.36 20.09
CA TYR A 397 10.86 -5.93 19.25
C TYR A 397 11.38 -6.16 17.82
N VAL A 398 10.75 -7.05 17.08
CA VAL A 398 11.04 -7.34 15.67
C VAL A 398 9.80 -7.14 14.81
N ALA A 399 9.98 -6.67 13.58
CA ALA A 399 8.89 -6.47 12.63
C ALA A 399 9.29 -6.85 11.20
N GLY A 400 8.34 -7.44 10.47
CA GLY A 400 8.49 -7.70 9.04
C GLY A 400 9.44 -8.85 8.75
N CYS A 401 10.19 -8.73 7.65
CA CYS A 401 11.07 -9.78 7.18
C CYS A 401 12.29 -10.05 8.09
N ALA A 402 12.54 -9.20 9.09
CA ALA A 402 13.56 -9.44 10.10
C ALA A 402 13.28 -10.70 10.95
N ALA A 403 12.00 -11.07 11.12
CA ALA A 403 11.57 -12.30 11.79
C ALA A 403 11.30 -13.46 10.80
N GLY A 404 11.73 -13.33 9.53
CA GLY A 404 11.54 -14.32 8.45
C GLY A 404 10.58 -13.87 7.36
N PRO A 405 10.48 -14.60 6.22
CA PRO A 405 9.87 -14.12 4.97
C PRO A 405 8.38 -13.74 5.09
N LYS A 406 7.99 -12.58 4.54
CA LYS A 406 6.61 -12.02 4.58
C LYS A 406 6.31 -11.15 3.35
N ASP A 407 5.03 -10.97 3.06
CA ASP A 407 4.59 -9.94 2.12
C ASP A 407 4.44 -8.57 2.82
N ILE A 408 4.18 -7.53 2.02
CA ILE A 408 4.01 -6.14 2.51
C ILE A 408 2.83 -5.99 3.51
N PRO A 409 1.62 -6.53 3.27
CA PRO A 409 0.50 -6.44 4.22
C PRO A 409 0.85 -6.96 5.62
N ASP A 410 1.43 -8.17 5.69
CA ASP A 410 1.82 -8.77 6.96
C ASP A 410 2.97 -7.97 7.60
N THR A 411 3.92 -7.50 6.79
CA THR A 411 5.04 -6.65 7.23
C THR A 411 4.57 -5.32 7.86
N VAL A 412 3.62 -4.64 7.22
CA VAL A 412 3.04 -3.37 7.70
C VAL A 412 2.25 -3.61 8.98
N THR A 413 1.50 -4.71 9.06
CA THR A 413 0.77 -5.11 10.27
C THR A 413 1.72 -5.36 11.44
N GLU A 414 2.80 -6.11 11.24
CA GLU A 414 3.79 -6.38 12.28
C GLU A 414 4.54 -5.12 12.73
N ALA A 415 4.82 -4.19 11.81
CA ALA A 415 5.40 -2.90 12.16
C ALA A 415 4.51 -2.08 13.11
N SER A 416 3.20 -1.99 12.81
CA SER A 416 2.22 -1.35 13.68
C SER A 416 2.08 -2.07 15.02
N ALA A 417 2.14 -3.41 15.03
CA ALA A 417 2.13 -4.21 16.26
C ALA A 417 3.35 -3.93 17.15
N ALA A 418 4.55 -3.85 16.56
CA ALA A 418 5.78 -3.49 17.25
C ALA A 418 5.74 -2.06 17.81
N ALA A 419 5.16 -1.12 17.06
CA ALA A 419 4.90 0.24 17.54
C ALA A 419 3.98 0.23 18.78
N ALA A 420 2.91 -0.56 18.78
CA ALA A 420 2.00 -0.69 19.92
C ALA A 420 2.74 -1.14 21.19
N LYS A 421 3.58 -2.18 21.09
CA LYS A 421 4.35 -2.70 22.22
C LYS A 421 5.44 -1.71 22.67
N ALA A 422 6.09 -1.00 21.74
CA ALA A 422 7.05 0.05 22.07
C ALA A 422 6.41 1.25 22.80
N LEU A 423 5.19 1.64 22.44
CA LEU A 423 4.46 2.74 23.07
C LEU A 423 4.16 2.49 24.55
N ALA A 424 4.11 1.23 25.00
CA ALA A 424 3.91 0.89 26.41
C ALA A 424 5.08 1.35 27.30
N HIS A 425 6.25 1.66 26.72
CA HIS A 425 7.43 2.16 27.42
C HIS A 425 7.58 3.70 27.38
N ILE A 426 6.62 4.40 26.76
CA ILE A 426 6.67 5.85 26.59
C ILE A 426 5.82 6.52 27.67
N GLY A 427 6.49 7.19 28.61
CA GLY A 427 5.83 7.85 29.74
C GLY A 427 5.19 9.21 29.41
N GLN A 428 5.71 9.94 28.42
CA GLN A 428 5.16 11.23 28.00
C GLN A 428 5.11 11.33 26.47
N ARG A 429 3.92 11.60 25.95
CA ARG A 429 3.66 11.83 24.52
C ARG A 429 3.67 13.33 24.21
N SER A 430 4.18 13.69 23.04
CA SER A 430 4.22 15.08 22.56
C SER A 430 3.99 15.14 21.06
N TRP A 431 3.09 16.01 20.62
CA TRP A 431 2.84 16.30 19.21
C TRP A 431 3.44 17.64 18.85
N PHE A 432 3.97 17.73 17.63
CA PHE A 432 4.46 19.01 17.13
C PHE A 432 3.28 19.84 16.62
N GLU A 433 2.91 20.86 17.38
CA GLU A 433 1.97 21.87 16.92
C GLU A 433 2.73 22.98 16.19
N GLN A 434 2.51 23.12 14.88
CA GLN A 434 2.93 24.34 14.19
C GLN A 434 1.94 25.47 14.54
N PRO A 435 2.40 26.57 15.16
CA PRO A 435 1.53 27.71 15.39
C PRO A 435 1.05 28.23 14.03
N ILE A 436 -0.27 28.33 13.88
CA ILE A 436 -0.88 29.00 12.74
C ILE A 436 -0.84 30.50 13.06
N PRO A 437 -0.06 31.32 12.34
CA PRO A 437 -0.07 32.76 12.57
C PRO A 437 -1.45 33.34 12.25
N ASP A 438 -1.88 34.36 13.01
CA ASP A 438 -3.13 35.10 12.77
C ASP A 438 -3.22 35.50 11.30
N VAL A 439 -4.18 34.93 10.59
CA VAL A 439 -4.35 35.10 9.15
C VAL A 439 -5.09 36.42 8.88
N ARG A 440 -4.63 37.19 7.89
CA ARG A 440 -5.27 38.43 7.42
C ARG A 440 -6.76 38.23 7.09
N PRO A 441 -7.63 39.22 7.36
CA PRO A 441 -9.07 39.08 7.21
C PRO A 441 -9.51 38.78 5.77
N GLU A 442 -10.64 38.06 5.67
CA GLU A 442 -11.37 37.82 4.43
C GLU A 442 -11.84 39.15 3.80
N GLY A 443 -11.73 39.29 2.47
CA GLY A 443 -12.23 40.47 1.73
C GLY A 443 -11.21 41.46 1.17
N GLU A 444 -9.90 41.18 1.25
CA GLU A 444 -8.89 41.94 0.50
C GLU A 444 -8.84 41.53 -0.99
N GLU A 445 -8.59 42.49 -1.88
CA GLU A 445 -8.32 42.23 -3.30
C GLU A 445 -7.19 41.20 -3.48
N PRO A 446 -7.31 40.20 -4.37
CA PRO A 446 -6.25 39.23 -4.61
C PRO A 446 -4.93 39.89 -5.04
N ARG A 447 -3.87 39.61 -4.27
CA ARG A 447 -2.47 39.97 -4.54
C ARG A 447 -1.64 38.71 -4.61
N ILE A 448 -1.53 38.17 -5.82
CA ILE A 448 -0.97 36.85 -6.09
C ILE A 448 0.53 36.98 -6.36
N GLY A 449 1.32 36.14 -5.70
CA GLY A 449 2.72 35.87 -6.06
C GLY A 449 2.82 34.63 -6.92
N VAL A 450 3.35 34.76 -8.14
CA VAL A 450 3.60 33.64 -9.05
C VAL A 450 5.10 33.35 -9.12
N PHE A 451 5.52 32.17 -8.68
CA PHE A 451 6.92 31.75 -8.80
C PHE A 451 7.03 30.59 -9.77
N VAL A 452 7.80 30.77 -10.85
CA VAL A 452 7.96 29.79 -11.93
C VAL A 452 9.33 29.13 -11.81
N CYS A 453 9.34 27.81 -11.66
CA CYS A 453 10.55 27.04 -11.38
C CYS A 453 11.25 26.59 -12.68
N ASP A 454 12.56 26.72 -12.76
CA ASP A 454 13.37 26.11 -13.85
C ASP A 454 13.52 24.60 -13.66
N CYS A 455 13.63 24.18 -12.40
CA CYS A 455 14.01 22.83 -12.01
C CYS A 455 15.30 22.39 -12.72
N GLY A 456 16.27 23.30 -12.84
CA GLY A 456 17.45 23.14 -13.70
C GLY A 456 17.04 23.07 -15.17
N SER A 457 17.45 22.03 -15.88
CA SER A 457 17.02 21.82 -17.28
C SER A 457 15.70 21.04 -17.41
N ASN A 458 15.08 20.62 -16.29
CA ASN A 458 13.88 19.79 -16.36
C ASN A 458 12.67 20.55 -16.89
N ILE A 459 12.46 21.79 -16.47
CA ILE A 459 11.41 22.66 -16.99
C ILE A 459 12.01 23.59 -18.05
N ALA A 460 13.05 24.36 -17.69
CA ALA A 460 13.66 25.37 -18.57
C ALA A 460 14.30 24.78 -19.86
N GLY A 461 14.57 23.47 -19.90
CA GLY A 461 15.04 22.79 -21.11
C GLY A 461 13.98 22.63 -22.21
N THR A 462 12.70 22.67 -21.84
CA THR A 462 11.55 22.47 -22.75
C THR A 462 10.62 23.68 -22.78
N VAL A 463 10.27 24.22 -21.61
CA VAL A 463 9.35 25.36 -21.45
C VAL A 463 10.17 26.65 -21.40
N ASN A 464 9.73 27.68 -22.14
CA ASN A 464 10.30 29.01 -22.03
C ASN A 464 9.82 29.69 -20.74
N VAL A 465 10.54 29.47 -19.63
CA VAL A 465 10.20 30.00 -18.31
C VAL A 465 10.07 31.53 -18.29
N PRO A 466 10.98 32.31 -18.89
CA PRO A 466 10.82 33.76 -19.00
C PRO A 466 9.49 34.20 -19.65
N SER A 467 9.02 33.48 -20.68
CA SER A 467 7.73 33.75 -21.32
C SER A 467 6.57 33.53 -20.34
N VAL A 468 6.60 32.41 -19.62
CA VAL A 468 5.58 32.06 -18.62
C VAL A 468 5.52 33.11 -17.50
N VAL A 469 6.67 33.58 -17.01
CA VAL A 469 6.75 34.65 -16.00
C VAL A 469 6.17 35.96 -16.52
N ALA A 470 6.54 36.35 -17.75
CA ALA A 470 6.04 37.59 -18.37
C ALA A 470 4.53 37.55 -18.60
N MET A 471 3.98 36.42 -19.03
CA MET A 471 2.54 36.20 -19.17
C MET A 471 1.85 36.26 -17.81
N ALA A 472 2.38 35.54 -16.81
CA ALA A 472 1.82 35.52 -15.46
C ALA A 472 1.74 36.91 -14.84
N GLY A 473 2.77 37.75 -15.04
CA GLY A 473 2.79 39.13 -14.55
C GLY A 473 1.72 40.05 -15.16
N GLN A 474 1.07 39.65 -16.26
CA GLN A 474 -0.02 40.39 -16.89
C GLN A 474 -1.41 39.92 -16.46
N LEU A 475 -1.51 38.81 -15.72
CA LEU A 475 -2.78 38.24 -15.31
C LEU A 475 -3.44 39.08 -14.19
N PRO A 476 -4.78 39.18 -14.17
CA PRO A 476 -5.50 39.93 -13.14
C PRO A 476 -5.16 39.44 -11.72
N GLY A 477 -4.85 40.38 -10.82
CA GLY A 477 -4.54 40.08 -9.42
C GLY A 477 -3.10 39.62 -9.15
N VAL A 478 -2.25 39.43 -10.18
CA VAL A 478 -0.83 39.11 -9.98
C VAL A 478 -0.07 40.38 -9.60
N ALA A 479 0.53 40.37 -8.41
CA ALA A 479 1.30 41.49 -7.87
C ALA A 479 2.81 41.28 -7.97
N HIS A 480 3.26 40.03 -8.07
CA HIS A 480 4.66 39.64 -8.22
C HIS A 480 4.75 38.37 -9.07
N ALA A 481 5.63 38.35 -10.07
CA ALA A 481 5.93 37.16 -10.86
C ALA A 481 7.45 37.04 -11.01
N GLU A 482 8.00 35.87 -10.69
CA GLU A 482 9.45 35.67 -10.62
C GLU A 482 9.86 34.27 -11.10
N GLU A 483 11.00 34.21 -11.79
CA GLU A 483 11.71 32.99 -12.15
C GLU A 483 12.60 32.55 -10.98
N VAL A 484 12.51 31.28 -10.61
CA VAL A 484 13.35 30.68 -9.55
C VAL A 484 13.97 29.39 -10.05
N THR A 485 15.26 29.17 -9.78
CA THR A 485 15.93 27.99 -10.34
C THR A 485 15.43 26.67 -9.74
N PHE A 486 15.34 26.60 -8.41
CA PHE A 486 14.83 25.45 -7.68
C PHE A 486 13.89 25.91 -6.56
N ALA A 487 12.59 26.02 -6.88
CA ALA A 487 11.58 26.49 -5.93
C ALA A 487 11.53 25.70 -4.61
N CYS A 488 11.84 24.40 -4.65
CA CYS A 488 11.85 23.52 -3.48
C CYS A 488 13.15 23.58 -2.66
N ALA A 489 14.21 24.27 -3.10
CA ALA A 489 15.44 24.36 -2.32
C ALA A 489 15.22 25.26 -1.08
N GLY A 490 15.77 24.88 0.08
CA GLY A 490 15.49 25.57 1.36
C GLY A 490 15.79 27.07 1.36
N ASN A 491 16.87 27.49 0.70
CA ASN A 491 17.20 28.90 0.49
C ASN A 491 16.17 29.63 -0.39
N THR A 492 15.71 29.01 -1.48
CA THR A 492 14.66 29.56 -2.35
C THR A 492 13.31 29.61 -1.62
N GLN A 493 12.97 28.58 -0.86
CA GLN A 493 11.77 28.57 -0.02
C GLN A 493 11.73 29.75 0.96
N GLN A 494 12.88 30.07 1.56
CA GLN A 494 13.01 31.23 2.43
C GLN A 494 12.86 32.55 1.64
N ALA A 495 13.50 32.66 0.47
CA ALA A 495 13.35 33.82 -0.42
C ALA A 495 11.88 34.04 -0.85
N ILE A 496 11.15 32.97 -1.18
CA ILE A 496 9.71 33.03 -1.49
C ILE A 496 8.93 33.54 -0.27
N ALA A 497 9.19 33.02 0.93
CA ALA A 497 8.55 33.48 2.16
C ALA A 497 8.80 34.97 2.43
N ASP A 498 10.02 35.44 2.18
CA ASP A 498 10.39 36.85 2.33
C ASP A 498 9.73 37.72 1.26
N ALA A 499 9.65 37.25 0.01
CA ALA A 499 8.95 37.94 -1.07
C ALA A 499 7.44 38.06 -0.82
N ILE A 500 6.81 37.05 -0.22
CA ILE A 500 5.40 37.10 0.21
C ILE A 500 5.20 38.26 1.20
N LYS A 501 6.08 38.38 2.20
CA LYS A 501 6.04 39.45 3.21
C LYS A 501 6.31 40.82 2.58
N ALA A 502 7.40 40.94 1.81
CA ALA A 502 7.86 42.20 1.24
C ALA A 502 6.86 42.82 0.26
N ASN A 503 6.21 41.99 -0.57
CA ASN A 503 5.24 42.45 -1.57
C ASN A 503 3.80 42.46 -1.04
N GLY A 504 3.57 42.07 0.22
CA GLY A 504 2.25 41.99 0.82
C GLY A 504 1.32 41.05 0.05
N LEU A 505 1.83 39.90 -0.39
CA LEU A 505 1.08 38.91 -1.16
C LEU A 505 0.10 38.19 -0.23
N ASN A 506 -1.12 37.96 -0.71
CA ASN A 506 -2.17 37.27 0.04
C ASN A 506 -2.62 35.98 -0.65
N ARG A 507 -2.00 35.58 -1.76
CA ARG A 507 -2.18 34.30 -2.47
C ARG A 507 -0.83 33.86 -3.04
N LEU A 508 -0.59 32.55 -3.11
CA LEU A 508 0.64 31.98 -3.66
C LEU A 508 0.31 31.02 -4.81
N VAL A 509 0.98 31.21 -5.94
CA VAL A 509 0.99 30.26 -7.06
C VAL A 509 2.41 29.79 -7.31
N ILE A 510 2.61 28.47 -7.27
CA ILE A 510 3.89 27.85 -7.64
C ILE A 510 3.72 27.08 -8.94
N ALA A 511 4.42 27.50 -10.00
CA ALA A 511 4.45 26.81 -11.27
C ALA A 511 5.71 25.94 -11.35
N ALA A 512 5.58 24.65 -11.03
CA ALA A 512 6.71 23.74 -10.88
C ALA A 512 6.33 22.27 -11.15
N CYS A 513 6.65 21.37 -10.22
CA CYS A 513 6.33 19.96 -10.25
C CYS A 513 4.93 19.66 -9.72
N SER A 514 4.62 18.37 -9.56
CA SER A 514 3.32 17.93 -9.06
C SER A 514 3.02 18.45 -7.63
N PRO A 515 1.77 18.88 -7.35
CA PRO A 515 1.30 19.09 -5.98
C PRO A 515 1.37 17.80 -5.13
N LYS A 516 1.34 16.62 -5.75
CA LYS A 516 1.50 15.34 -5.05
C LYS A 516 2.90 15.16 -4.45
N THR A 517 3.88 15.95 -4.92
CA THR A 517 5.26 15.91 -4.44
C THR A 517 5.55 17.02 -3.43
N HIS A 518 5.20 18.28 -3.73
CA HIS A 518 5.68 19.43 -2.93
C HIS A 518 4.56 20.39 -2.45
N GLU A 519 3.27 20.03 -2.54
CA GLU A 519 2.20 20.88 -1.97
C GLU A 519 2.40 21.07 -0.46
N GLY A 520 2.80 20.01 0.28
CA GLY A 520 3.15 20.10 1.69
C GLY A 520 4.32 21.07 1.96
N THR A 521 5.37 21.00 1.15
CA THR A 521 6.53 21.90 1.23
C THR A 521 6.12 23.37 1.10
N PHE A 522 5.29 23.70 0.10
CA PHE A 522 4.86 25.08 -0.14
C PHE A 522 3.75 25.53 0.82
N LYS A 523 2.92 24.62 1.35
CA LYS A 523 2.08 24.90 2.53
C LYS A 523 2.96 25.31 3.72
N GLY A 524 4.12 24.68 3.91
CA GLY A 524 5.13 25.09 4.89
C GLY A 524 5.73 26.48 4.63
N VAL A 525 5.98 26.84 3.36
CA VAL A 525 6.38 28.20 2.97
C VAL A 525 5.30 29.22 3.36
N CYS A 526 4.03 28.95 3.04
CA CYS A 526 2.90 29.80 3.43
C CYS A 526 2.88 30.03 4.95
N LEU A 527 3.04 28.97 5.75
CA LEU A 527 3.07 29.08 7.21
C LEU A 527 4.22 29.96 7.71
N ARG A 528 5.45 29.76 7.21
CA ARG A 528 6.61 30.62 7.54
C ARG A 528 6.41 32.09 7.11
N ALA A 529 5.59 32.30 6.08
CA ALA A 529 5.24 33.60 5.55
C ALA A 529 4.04 34.27 6.24
N ALA A 530 3.40 33.60 7.21
CA ALA A 530 2.12 34.02 7.78
C ALA A 530 0.98 34.15 6.77
N LEU A 531 0.94 33.25 5.79
CA LEU A 531 -0.11 33.09 4.79
C LEU A 531 -0.87 31.78 5.04
N ASN A 532 -2.21 31.82 4.94
CA ASN A 532 -3.02 30.61 5.12
C ASN A 532 -2.65 29.54 4.06
N PRO A 533 -2.39 28.28 4.45
CA PRO A 533 -1.97 27.22 3.53
C PRO A 533 -2.95 26.92 2.40
N TYR A 534 -4.24 27.22 2.57
CA TYR A 534 -5.30 26.99 1.58
C TYR A 534 -5.46 28.15 0.58
N LEU A 535 -4.55 29.13 0.66
CA LEU A 535 -4.38 30.21 -0.31
C LEU A 535 -3.24 29.94 -1.32
N LEU A 536 -2.72 28.71 -1.30
CA LEU A 536 -1.77 28.16 -2.26
C LEU A 536 -2.51 27.44 -3.40
N GLU A 537 -2.08 27.67 -4.64
CA GLU A 537 -2.38 26.80 -5.79
C GLU A 537 -1.07 26.42 -6.50
N MET A 538 -0.99 25.23 -7.08
CA MET A 538 0.18 24.78 -7.84
C MET A 538 -0.17 24.47 -9.30
N ALA A 539 0.62 25.00 -10.23
CA ALA A 539 0.57 24.64 -11.64
C ALA A 539 1.67 23.61 -11.95
N ASN A 540 1.27 22.40 -12.33
CA ASN A 540 2.18 21.31 -12.63
C ASN A 540 2.71 21.40 -14.07
N ILE A 541 3.70 22.27 -14.28
CA ILE A 541 4.33 22.50 -15.59
C ILE A 541 5.54 21.58 -15.83
N ARG A 542 5.94 20.75 -14.86
CA ARG A 542 6.99 19.75 -15.03
C ARG A 542 6.47 18.44 -15.60
N ASN A 543 5.77 17.67 -14.76
CA ASN A 543 5.31 16.32 -15.09
C ASN A 543 4.29 16.34 -16.23
N GLN A 544 3.36 17.30 -16.19
CA GLN A 544 2.24 17.36 -17.14
C GLN A 544 2.48 18.34 -18.31
N SER A 545 3.67 18.96 -18.39
CA SER A 545 4.08 19.76 -19.56
C SER A 545 5.51 19.46 -20.01
N SER A 546 6.54 19.99 -19.35
CA SER A 546 7.93 19.94 -19.85
C SER A 546 8.49 18.54 -20.14
N TRP A 547 8.13 17.52 -19.34
CA TRP A 547 8.65 16.16 -19.49
C TRP A 547 7.97 15.37 -20.61
N VAL A 548 6.68 15.66 -20.86
CA VAL A 548 5.84 14.95 -21.84
C VAL A 548 5.84 15.62 -23.22
N HIS A 549 6.43 16.82 -23.34
CA HIS A 549 6.42 17.63 -24.57
C HIS A 549 7.82 18.08 -25.01
N LYS A 550 8.84 17.26 -24.76
CA LYS A 550 10.23 17.56 -25.16
C LYS A 550 10.36 17.83 -26.66
N ASN A 551 9.53 17.16 -27.45
CA ASN A 551 9.52 17.27 -28.91
C ASN A 551 8.64 18.43 -29.43
N ASP A 552 7.87 19.09 -28.57
CA ASP A 552 6.98 20.20 -28.91
C ASP A 552 7.16 21.35 -27.89
N LYS A 553 8.34 22.00 -27.92
CA LYS A 553 8.65 23.11 -27.01
C LYS A 553 7.67 24.29 -27.10
N PRO A 554 7.23 24.73 -28.30
CA PRO A 554 6.22 25.78 -28.40
C PRO A 554 4.91 25.36 -27.72
N GLY A 555 4.38 24.17 -28.02
CA GLY A 555 3.16 23.68 -27.39
C GLY A 555 3.32 23.43 -25.88
N ALA A 556 4.49 22.98 -25.43
CA ALA A 556 4.81 22.86 -24.00
C ALA A 556 4.74 24.21 -23.28
N THR A 557 5.24 25.27 -23.92
CA THR A 557 5.22 26.64 -23.39
C THR A 557 3.79 27.17 -23.35
N THR A 558 3.02 27.06 -24.44
CA THR A 558 1.60 27.45 -24.46
C THR A 558 0.78 26.69 -23.41
N LYS A 559 1.04 25.38 -23.26
CA LYS A 559 0.39 24.56 -22.23
C LYS A 559 0.75 25.02 -20.83
N ALA A 560 2.02 25.33 -20.57
CA ALA A 560 2.47 25.84 -19.28
C ALA A 560 1.83 27.20 -18.95
N GLU A 561 1.76 28.10 -19.94
CA GLU A 561 1.10 29.41 -19.80
C GLU A 561 -0.38 29.26 -19.43
N ASP A 562 -1.13 28.44 -20.16
CA ASP A 562 -2.54 28.18 -19.86
C ASP A 562 -2.72 27.57 -18.46
N MET A 563 -1.88 26.61 -18.07
CA MET A 563 -1.96 25.96 -16.75
C MET A 563 -1.63 26.94 -15.60
N VAL A 564 -0.70 27.88 -15.81
CA VAL A 564 -0.44 28.97 -14.86
C VAL A 564 -1.63 29.93 -14.80
N GLY A 565 -2.24 30.27 -15.93
CA GLY A 565 -3.48 31.04 -15.98
C GLY A 565 -4.61 30.40 -15.18
N MET A 566 -4.84 29.10 -15.39
CA MET A 566 -5.81 28.31 -14.61
C MET A 566 -5.53 28.36 -13.11
N ALA A 567 -4.26 28.25 -12.69
CA ALA A 567 -3.89 28.29 -11.27
C ALA A 567 -4.11 29.69 -10.67
N VAL A 568 -3.76 30.76 -11.41
CA VAL A 568 -3.99 32.14 -10.99
C VAL A 568 -5.48 32.43 -10.85
N ASP A 569 -6.30 32.07 -11.83
CA ASP A 569 -7.75 32.34 -11.77
C ASP A 569 -8.45 31.56 -10.66
N LYS A 570 -8.01 30.32 -10.37
CA LYS A 570 -8.45 29.62 -9.17
C LYS A 570 -7.98 30.30 -7.89
N ALA A 571 -6.72 30.73 -7.82
CA ALA A 571 -6.13 31.38 -6.65
C ALA A 571 -6.86 32.67 -6.25
N ARG A 572 -7.38 33.43 -7.23
CA ARG A 572 -8.23 34.62 -7.00
C ARG A 572 -9.49 34.31 -6.19
N LEU A 573 -10.01 33.09 -6.32
CA LEU A 573 -11.24 32.62 -5.67
C LEU A 573 -10.96 31.74 -4.44
N LEU A 574 -9.69 31.49 -4.10
CA LEU A 574 -9.35 30.82 -2.84
C LEU A 574 -9.69 31.73 -1.68
N ARG A 575 -10.23 31.13 -0.62
CA ARG A 575 -10.51 31.79 0.66
C ARG A 575 -9.69 31.11 1.75
N PRO A 576 -9.26 31.83 2.79
CA PRO A 576 -8.61 31.19 3.93
C PRO A 576 -9.56 30.12 4.50
N LEU A 577 -9.00 28.98 4.85
CA LEU A 577 -9.76 27.93 5.53
C LEU A 577 -9.09 27.62 6.85
N ASP A 578 -9.90 27.56 7.91
CA ASP A 578 -9.44 27.20 9.24
C ASP A 578 -9.49 25.69 9.39
N LYS A 579 -8.45 25.12 10.00
CA LYS A 579 -8.45 23.70 10.35
C LYS A 579 -9.64 23.42 11.25
N MET A 580 -10.27 22.28 11.02
CA MET A 580 -11.42 21.88 11.80
C MET A 580 -10.95 20.93 12.89
N GLU A 581 -11.43 21.19 14.09
CA GLU A 581 -11.12 20.39 15.27
C GLU A 581 -12.40 19.72 15.74
N GLN A 582 -12.35 18.41 15.93
CA GLN A 582 -13.41 17.65 16.56
C GLN A 582 -12.88 17.06 17.87
N PRO A 583 -13.55 17.26 19.02
CA PRO A 583 -13.19 16.56 20.25
C PRO A 583 -13.19 15.05 20.07
N VAL A 584 -12.23 14.38 20.69
CA VAL A 584 -12.14 12.91 20.71
C VAL A 584 -12.56 12.41 22.09
N VAL A 585 -13.55 11.51 22.13
CA VAL A 585 -13.82 10.70 23.32
C VAL A 585 -12.65 9.74 23.50
N ARG A 586 -11.86 9.91 24.56
CA ARG A 586 -10.65 9.12 24.85
C ARG A 586 -10.96 7.71 25.37
N ARG A 587 -11.79 6.98 24.64
CA ARG A 587 -12.21 5.62 24.97
C ARG A 587 -12.25 4.76 23.73
N ALA A 588 -11.77 3.53 23.84
CA ALA A 588 -11.86 2.53 22.81
C ALA A 588 -12.99 1.54 23.10
N LEU A 589 -13.70 1.14 22.03
CA LEU A 589 -14.58 -0.01 22.03
C LEU A 589 -13.93 -1.13 21.22
N VAL A 590 -13.71 -2.29 21.83
CA VAL A 590 -13.29 -3.51 21.15
C VAL A 590 -14.46 -4.49 21.12
N VAL A 591 -14.81 -4.97 19.92
CA VAL A 591 -15.95 -5.87 19.71
C VAL A 591 -15.45 -7.27 19.37
N GLY A 592 -15.65 -8.22 20.28
CA GLY A 592 -15.19 -9.61 20.17
C GLY A 592 -13.96 -9.89 21.04
N GLY A 593 -14.09 -10.85 21.94
CA GLY A 593 -13.11 -11.31 22.94
C GLY A 593 -12.27 -12.51 22.52
N GLY A 594 -12.04 -12.70 21.22
CA GLY A 594 -11.05 -13.65 20.70
C GLY A 594 -9.61 -13.16 20.90
N VAL A 595 -8.62 -13.93 20.45
CA VAL A 595 -7.18 -13.60 20.62
C VAL A 595 -6.80 -12.22 20.07
N ALA A 596 -7.40 -11.80 18.94
CA ALA A 596 -7.18 -10.48 18.36
C ALA A 596 -7.74 -9.35 19.23
N GLY A 597 -8.99 -9.50 19.70
CA GLY A 597 -9.66 -8.50 20.51
C GLY A 597 -9.07 -8.37 21.91
N MET A 598 -8.70 -9.49 22.56
CA MET A 598 -7.98 -9.46 23.83
C MET A 598 -6.64 -8.73 23.69
N SER A 599 -5.87 -9.03 22.63
CA SER A 599 -4.59 -8.36 22.36
C SER A 599 -4.76 -6.86 22.11
N ALA A 600 -5.79 -6.48 21.33
CA ALA A 600 -6.09 -5.08 21.06
C ALA A 600 -6.49 -4.33 22.33
N ALA A 601 -7.41 -4.90 23.13
CA ALA A 601 -7.94 -4.29 24.32
C ALA A 601 -6.86 -4.11 25.40
N ALA A 602 -6.07 -5.15 25.68
CA ALA A 602 -4.98 -5.09 26.64
C ALA A 602 -3.90 -4.06 26.22
N SER A 603 -3.54 -4.03 24.93
CA SER A 603 -2.58 -3.06 24.40
C SER A 603 -3.06 -1.61 24.51
N LEU A 604 -4.32 -1.33 24.17
CA LEU A 604 -4.92 0.00 24.32
C LEU A 604 -4.93 0.45 25.78
N ALA A 605 -5.35 -0.43 26.69
CA ALA A 605 -5.39 -0.11 28.11
C ALA A 605 -3.98 0.16 28.68
N ARG A 606 -2.97 -0.61 28.29
CA ARG A 606 -1.55 -0.36 28.66
C ARG A 606 -1.00 0.95 28.11
N GLN A 607 -1.54 1.43 26.99
CA GLN A 607 -1.24 2.75 26.44
C GLN A 607 -1.95 3.90 27.18
N GLY A 608 -2.76 3.60 28.21
CA GLY A 608 -3.49 4.59 29.01
C GLY A 608 -4.85 4.97 28.43
N VAL A 609 -5.40 4.17 27.50
CA VAL A 609 -6.71 4.40 26.88
C VAL A 609 -7.80 3.68 27.69
N ASP A 610 -8.86 4.40 28.07
CA ASP A 610 -10.05 3.78 28.66
C ASP A 610 -10.68 2.80 27.64
N THR A 611 -10.82 1.53 27.99
CA THR A 611 -11.08 0.48 27.00
C THR A 611 -12.17 -0.47 27.47
N HIS A 612 -13.24 -0.58 26.66
CA HIS A 612 -14.30 -1.56 26.85
C HIS A 612 -14.16 -2.69 25.82
N LEU A 613 -14.26 -3.93 26.28
CA LEU A 613 -14.29 -5.14 25.46
C LEU A 613 -15.66 -5.80 25.58
N VAL A 614 -16.41 -5.83 24.48
CA VAL A 614 -17.73 -6.48 24.41
C VAL A 614 -17.59 -7.88 23.82
N GLU A 615 -18.04 -8.90 24.55
CA GLU A 615 -18.03 -10.30 24.14
C GLU A 615 -19.44 -10.89 24.33
N ARG A 616 -19.94 -11.54 23.27
CA ARG A 616 -21.28 -12.14 23.27
C ARG A 616 -21.37 -13.37 24.16
N GLU A 617 -20.29 -14.14 24.22
CA GLU A 617 -20.20 -15.36 25.02
C GLU A 617 -19.90 -15.01 26.49
N ALA A 618 -20.18 -15.94 27.39
CA ALA A 618 -19.87 -15.76 28.81
C ALA A 618 -18.36 -15.75 29.12
N THR A 619 -17.53 -16.18 28.18
CA THR A 619 -16.08 -16.35 28.36
C THR A 619 -15.30 -15.82 27.16
N LEU A 620 -14.16 -15.19 27.43
CA LEU A 620 -13.19 -14.78 26.41
C LEU A 620 -12.43 -16.00 25.84
N GLY A 621 -11.93 -15.88 24.61
CA GLY A 621 -11.05 -16.88 23.98
C GLY A 621 -11.39 -17.18 22.52
N GLY A 622 -12.65 -17.00 22.12
CA GLY A 622 -13.12 -17.31 20.77
C GLY A 622 -12.81 -18.74 20.33
N ILE A 623 -12.56 -18.95 19.03
CA ILE A 623 -12.23 -20.28 18.49
C ILE A 623 -10.95 -20.86 19.10
N ALA A 624 -9.95 -20.01 19.42
CA ALA A 624 -8.69 -20.46 20.00
C ALA A 624 -8.87 -21.15 21.36
N GLY A 625 -9.90 -20.76 22.14
CA GLY A 625 -10.24 -21.42 23.41
C GLY A 625 -10.80 -22.84 23.27
N ARG A 626 -11.10 -23.28 22.04
CA ARG A 626 -11.56 -24.65 21.71
C ARG A 626 -10.45 -25.53 21.15
N LEU A 627 -9.24 -24.99 20.96
CA LEU A 627 -8.10 -25.73 20.42
C LEU A 627 -7.26 -26.31 21.57
N HIS A 628 -6.58 -27.42 21.33
CA HIS A 628 -5.57 -27.94 22.26
C HIS A 628 -4.18 -27.43 21.88
N GLU A 629 -3.82 -27.54 20.60
CA GLU A 629 -2.50 -27.17 20.10
C GLU A 629 -2.57 -26.24 18.88
N LEU A 630 -1.59 -25.34 18.78
CA LEU A 630 -1.41 -24.41 17.67
C LEU A 630 -0.27 -24.89 16.79
N SER A 631 -0.60 -25.27 15.55
CA SER A 631 0.39 -25.60 14.52
C SER A 631 1.00 -24.33 13.91
N PRO A 632 2.28 -24.33 13.48
CA PRO A 632 3.16 -25.49 13.30
C PRO A 632 4.01 -25.88 14.51
N ARG A 633 4.04 -25.06 15.57
CA ARG A 633 4.91 -25.26 16.74
C ARG A 633 4.36 -26.18 17.82
N GLN A 634 3.12 -26.66 17.65
CA GLN A 634 2.41 -27.48 18.64
C GLN A 634 2.34 -26.77 20.01
N ALA A 635 2.21 -25.44 19.99
CA ALA A 635 2.10 -24.64 21.20
C ALA A 635 0.74 -24.84 21.88
N SER A 636 0.69 -24.84 23.20
CA SER A 636 -0.56 -24.97 23.96
C SER A 636 -1.49 -23.77 23.70
N ALA A 637 -2.65 -24.04 23.10
CA ALA A 637 -3.66 -23.01 22.87
C ALA A 637 -4.26 -22.51 24.20
N ALA A 638 -4.40 -23.39 25.18
CA ALA A 638 -4.87 -23.06 26.52
C ALA A 638 -3.92 -22.08 27.23
N ASP A 639 -2.60 -22.29 27.12
CA ASP A 639 -1.61 -21.38 27.73
C ASP A 639 -1.64 -20.01 27.07
N LEU A 640 -1.76 -19.95 25.74
CA LEU A 640 -1.91 -18.68 25.01
C LEU A 640 -3.17 -17.93 25.43
N VAL A 641 -4.33 -18.59 25.45
CA VAL A 641 -5.60 -17.96 25.82
C VAL A 641 -5.57 -17.50 27.27
N SER A 642 -5.04 -18.32 28.19
CA SER A 642 -4.89 -17.98 29.61
C SER A 642 -3.96 -16.78 29.81
N ALA A 643 -2.85 -16.71 29.06
CA ALA A 643 -1.94 -15.57 29.09
C ALA A 643 -2.64 -14.28 28.62
N LEU A 644 -3.40 -14.32 27.53
CA LEU A 644 -4.15 -13.17 27.03
C LEU A 644 -5.27 -12.74 27.97
N GLN A 645 -6.01 -13.68 28.56
CA GLN A 645 -7.03 -13.38 29.58
C GLN A 645 -6.40 -12.71 30.80
N SER A 646 -5.23 -13.21 31.24
CA SER A 646 -4.46 -12.60 32.33
C SER A 646 -3.97 -11.19 31.95
N GLU A 647 -3.56 -10.99 30.69
CA GLU A 647 -3.15 -9.68 30.18
C GLU A 647 -4.31 -8.68 30.21
N VAL A 648 -5.50 -9.08 29.76
CA VAL A 648 -6.73 -8.26 29.80
C VAL A 648 -7.06 -7.89 31.25
N GLY A 649 -7.09 -8.87 32.16
CA GLY A 649 -7.41 -8.65 33.58
C GLY A 649 -6.40 -7.75 34.30
N ALA A 650 -5.12 -7.81 33.93
CA ALA A 650 -4.06 -6.99 34.52
C ALA A 650 -3.99 -5.57 33.94
N SER A 651 -4.58 -5.31 32.77
CA SER A 651 -4.42 -4.04 32.05
C SER A 651 -5.51 -3.00 32.35
N GLY A 652 -6.56 -3.37 33.10
CA GLY A 652 -7.65 -2.46 33.47
C GLY A 652 -8.74 -2.31 32.40
N VAL A 653 -8.85 -3.28 31.48
CA VAL A 653 -9.94 -3.35 30.49
C VAL A 653 -11.27 -3.65 31.19
N GLU A 654 -12.32 -2.92 30.81
CA GLU A 654 -13.68 -3.23 31.26
C GLU A 654 -14.32 -4.26 30.31
N VAL A 655 -14.66 -5.44 30.83
CA VAL A 655 -15.15 -6.57 30.04
C VAL A 655 -16.66 -6.73 30.19
N HIS A 656 -17.38 -6.60 29.08
CA HIS A 656 -18.82 -6.83 28.94
C HIS A 656 -19.08 -8.20 28.30
N ALA A 657 -18.93 -9.27 29.09
CA ALA A 657 -19.19 -10.64 28.64
C ALA A 657 -20.69 -10.97 28.65
N GLY A 658 -21.12 -11.96 27.86
CA GLY A 658 -22.53 -12.33 27.72
C GLY A 658 -23.41 -11.22 27.12
N THR A 659 -22.82 -10.26 26.42
CA THR A 659 -23.47 -9.02 25.99
C THR A 659 -23.17 -8.71 24.53
N GLU A 660 -24.13 -8.16 23.81
CA GLU A 660 -23.99 -7.77 22.40
C GLU A 660 -24.27 -6.27 22.22
N ILE A 661 -23.90 -5.72 21.07
CA ILE A 661 -24.24 -4.35 20.68
C ILE A 661 -25.61 -4.38 19.99
N GLU A 662 -26.59 -3.68 20.58
CA GLU A 662 -27.92 -3.49 20.01
C GLU A 662 -27.88 -2.43 18.89
N THR A 663 -27.34 -1.24 19.20
CA THR A 663 -27.16 -0.16 18.23
C THR A 663 -25.82 0.53 18.37
N ILE A 664 -25.27 0.97 17.24
CA ILE A 664 -24.04 1.76 17.18
C ILE A 664 -24.12 2.77 16.05
N GLY A 665 -23.70 4.00 16.33
CA GLY A 665 -23.65 5.06 15.34
C GLY A 665 -22.65 6.14 15.73
N GLY A 666 -22.32 7.01 14.79
CA GLY A 666 -21.38 8.12 15.01
C GLY A 666 -20.26 8.15 13.98
N HIS A 667 -19.14 8.74 14.36
CA HIS A 667 -18.02 9.06 13.48
C HIS A 667 -16.69 9.04 14.25
N ILE A 668 -15.58 9.17 13.53
CA ILE A 668 -14.24 9.25 14.13
C ILE A 668 -14.20 10.23 15.31
N GLY A 669 -13.77 9.75 16.48
CA GLY A 669 -13.70 10.54 17.70
C GLY A 669 -14.98 10.54 18.54
N HIS A 670 -16.14 10.11 18.02
CA HIS A 670 -17.38 9.99 18.79
C HIS A 670 -18.37 9.00 18.19
N PHE A 671 -18.50 7.84 18.83
CA PHE A 671 -19.46 6.78 18.57
C PHE A 671 -20.36 6.62 19.80
N SER A 672 -21.66 6.54 19.59
CA SER A 672 -22.65 6.19 20.61
C SER A 672 -23.06 4.74 20.43
N VAL A 673 -23.06 3.98 21.51
CA VAL A 673 -23.19 2.53 21.52
C VAL A 673 -24.21 2.15 22.58
N ARG A 674 -25.15 1.27 22.25
CA ARG A 674 -26.09 0.71 23.19
C ARG A 674 -25.95 -0.80 23.22
N LEU A 675 -25.76 -1.34 24.41
CA LEU A 675 -25.61 -2.76 24.66
C LEU A 675 -26.97 -3.44 24.93
N THR A 676 -27.05 -4.75 24.69
CA THR A 676 -28.28 -5.53 24.91
C THR A 676 -28.71 -5.62 26.37
N ASN A 677 -27.80 -5.37 27.31
CA ASN A 677 -28.10 -5.24 28.74
C ASN A 677 -28.73 -3.88 29.13
N GLY A 678 -28.89 -2.96 28.17
CA GLY A 678 -29.45 -1.62 28.36
C GLY A 678 -28.42 -0.53 28.68
N GLU A 679 -27.14 -0.86 28.78
CA GLU A 679 -26.06 0.09 29.01
C GLU A 679 -25.77 0.94 27.77
N GLU A 680 -25.47 2.22 27.98
CA GLU A 680 -25.09 3.16 26.93
C GLU A 680 -23.63 3.59 27.13
N LEU A 681 -22.83 3.45 26.07
CA LEU A 681 -21.41 3.76 26.04
C LEU A 681 -21.13 4.79 24.94
N GLU A 682 -20.06 5.56 25.14
CA GLU A 682 -19.45 6.36 24.08
C GLU A 682 -18.05 5.82 23.77
N ALA A 683 -17.55 5.99 22.55
CA ALA A 683 -16.17 5.65 22.19
C ALA A 683 -15.62 6.62 21.15
N GLY A 684 -14.32 6.87 21.13
CA GLY A 684 -13.68 7.64 20.05
C GLY A 684 -13.20 6.77 18.89
N ALA A 685 -12.98 5.49 19.15
CA ALA A 685 -12.54 4.50 18.18
C ALA A 685 -13.19 3.14 18.43
N VAL A 686 -13.40 2.38 17.35
CA VAL A 686 -13.98 1.03 17.37
C VAL A 686 -13.02 0.05 16.73
N VAL A 687 -12.70 -1.05 17.41
CA VAL A 687 -11.94 -2.19 16.87
C VAL A 687 -12.90 -3.36 16.67
N LEU A 688 -13.12 -3.74 15.41
CA LEU A 688 -13.95 -4.88 15.03
C LEU A 688 -13.10 -6.15 15.01
N ALA A 689 -13.26 -6.99 16.04
CA ALA A 689 -12.55 -8.25 16.26
C ALA A 689 -13.54 -9.43 16.45
N THR A 690 -14.70 -9.37 15.80
CA THR A 690 -15.82 -10.33 15.93
C THR A 690 -15.49 -11.76 15.46
N GLY A 691 -14.37 -11.91 14.74
CA GLY A 691 -13.90 -13.17 14.19
C GLY A 691 -14.77 -13.70 13.04
N ALA A 692 -14.40 -14.89 12.58
CA ALA A 692 -15.11 -15.67 11.57
C ALA A 692 -15.86 -16.85 12.21
N VAL A 693 -16.61 -17.60 11.39
CA VAL A 693 -17.21 -18.88 11.75
C VAL A 693 -16.61 -20.01 10.93
N PRO A 694 -16.36 -21.20 11.48
CA PRO A 694 -16.04 -22.37 10.67
C PRO A 694 -17.20 -22.70 9.74
N TYR A 695 -16.90 -22.98 8.47
CA TYR A 695 -17.87 -23.45 7.51
C TYR A 695 -18.56 -24.73 8.03
N GLN A 696 -19.86 -24.83 7.80
CA GLN A 696 -20.66 -26.00 8.11
C GLN A 696 -20.85 -26.82 6.84
N PRO A 697 -20.16 -27.98 6.69
CA PRO A 697 -20.26 -28.79 5.50
C PRO A 697 -21.68 -29.29 5.26
N THR A 698 -22.05 -29.41 3.98
CA THR A 698 -23.28 -30.07 3.53
C THR A 698 -22.99 -31.30 2.67
N GLU A 699 -21.74 -31.42 2.25
CA GLU A 699 -21.14 -32.51 1.49
C GLU A 699 -20.65 -33.65 2.39
N PHE A 700 -20.27 -34.77 1.76
CA PHE A 700 -19.73 -35.97 2.40
C PHE A 700 -20.58 -36.55 3.55
N ASP A 701 -21.90 -36.40 3.49
CA ASP A 701 -22.85 -36.88 4.51
C ASP A 701 -22.57 -36.36 5.94
N TYR A 702 -21.92 -35.19 6.05
CA TYR A 702 -21.65 -34.54 7.34
C TYR A 702 -22.95 -34.30 8.12
N GLY A 703 -22.93 -34.63 9.42
CA GLY A 703 -24.10 -34.58 10.32
C GLY A 703 -25.04 -35.79 10.21
N SER A 704 -24.94 -36.59 9.14
CA SER A 704 -25.72 -37.83 8.97
C SER A 704 -24.90 -39.09 9.29
N ASP A 705 -23.62 -39.13 8.87
CA ASP A 705 -22.67 -40.18 9.22
C ASP A 705 -21.81 -39.77 10.44
N PRO A 706 -21.86 -40.50 11.57
CA PRO A 706 -21.04 -40.19 12.76
C PRO A 706 -19.53 -40.36 12.57
N GLN A 707 -19.09 -40.99 11.46
CA GLN A 707 -17.68 -41.15 11.12
C GLN A 707 -17.08 -39.89 10.48
N VAL A 708 -17.93 -39.00 9.95
CA VAL A 708 -17.54 -37.75 9.29
C VAL A 708 -17.56 -36.62 10.31
N MET A 709 -16.44 -35.90 10.43
CA MET A 709 -16.31 -34.78 11.37
C MET A 709 -15.46 -33.66 10.77
N THR A 710 -15.56 -32.47 11.32
CA THR A 710 -14.66 -31.36 10.99
C THR A 710 -13.33 -31.49 11.73
N ASN A 711 -12.30 -30.80 11.24
CA ASN A 711 -11.01 -30.74 11.93
C ASN A 711 -11.08 -30.03 13.30
N LEU A 712 -12.10 -29.20 13.55
CA LEU A 712 -12.35 -28.60 14.86
C LEU A 712 -12.96 -29.61 15.84
N GLU A 713 -13.92 -30.42 15.40
CA GLU A 713 -14.47 -31.52 16.22
C GLU A 713 -13.42 -32.59 16.51
N LEU A 714 -12.51 -32.85 15.56
CA LEU A 714 -11.35 -33.70 15.81
C LEU A 714 -10.47 -33.10 16.91
N GLU A 715 -10.17 -31.80 16.84
CA GLU A 715 -9.36 -31.11 17.85
C GLU A 715 -9.96 -31.32 19.25
N GLU A 716 -11.26 -31.08 19.41
CA GLU A 716 -11.99 -31.28 20.68
C GLU A 716 -11.92 -32.74 21.20
N ARG A 717 -11.77 -33.73 20.31
CA ARG A 717 -11.60 -35.15 20.68
C ARG A 717 -10.14 -35.55 20.96
N LEU A 718 -9.17 -34.82 20.41
CA LEU A 718 -7.74 -35.11 20.59
C LEU A 718 -7.27 -34.87 22.04
N GLY A 719 -8.02 -34.10 22.83
CA GLY A 719 -7.82 -33.94 24.28
C GLY A 719 -8.16 -35.19 25.10
N ASP A 720 -9.11 -36.01 24.66
CA ASP A 720 -9.73 -37.10 25.42
C ASP A 720 -9.19 -38.51 25.04
N HIS A 721 -7.87 -38.64 24.87
CA HIS A 721 -7.20 -39.93 24.57
C HIS A 721 -7.72 -40.67 23.31
N LEU A 722 -8.13 -39.94 22.26
CA LEU A 722 -8.58 -40.50 20.97
C LEU A 722 -9.86 -41.35 21.04
N ALA A 723 -10.70 -41.16 22.06
CA ALA A 723 -11.96 -41.87 22.16
C ALA A 723 -12.80 -41.66 20.87
N GLY A 724 -13.08 -42.75 20.15
CA GLY A 724 -13.90 -42.71 18.94
C GLY A 724 -13.16 -42.40 17.63
N VAL A 725 -11.81 -42.37 17.62
CA VAL A 725 -11.01 -42.30 16.38
C VAL A 725 -10.50 -43.69 15.99
N GLY A 726 -10.92 -44.17 14.82
CA GLY A 726 -10.57 -45.45 14.20
C GLY A 726 -9.11 -45.56 13.78
N GLU A 727 -8.77 -46.62 13.04
CA GLU A 727 -7.40 -46.91 12.62
C GLU A 727 -7.01 -46.18 11.33
N ASP A 728 -7.93 -46.12 10.36
CA ASP A 728 -7.75 -45.44 9.08
C ASP A 728 -8.44 -44.07 9.08
N VAL A 729 -7.65 -42.99 9.10
CA VAL A 729 -8.15 -41.61 9.12
C VAL A 729 -7.78 -40.89 7.82
N THR A 730 -8.77 -40.28 7.16
CA THR A 730 -8.56 -39.53 5.93
C THR A 730 -9.00 -38.08 6.11
N PHE A 731 -8.11 -37.13 5.86
CA PHE A 731 -8.42 -35.71 5.83
C PHE A 731 -8.76 -35.25 4.42
N VAL A 732 -9.73 -34.34 4.29
CA VAL A 732 -10.08 -33.64 3.06
C VAL A 732 -9.81 -32.15 3.23
N GLY A 733 -8.87 -31.62 2.44
CA GLY A 733 -8.54 -30.19 2.41
C GLY A 733 -9.53 -29.37 1.57
N CYS A 734 -9.50 -28.05 1.78
CA CYS A 734 -10.27 -27.06 1.00
C CYS A 734 -11.80 -27.17 1.09
N VAL A 735 -12.34 -27.81 2.14
CA VAL A 735 -13.79 -27.92 2.34
C VAL A 735 -14.36 -26.54 2.70
N GLY A 736 -15.26 -25.99 1.86
CA GLY A 736 -15.77 -24.62 2.01
C GLY A 736 -14.72 -23.52 1.79
N SER A 737 -13.69 -23.75 0.97
CA SER A 737 -12.67 -22.76 0.62
C SER A 737 -12.16 -22.97 -0.80
N ARG A 738 -11.69 -21.90 -1.43
CA ARG A 738 -11.23 -21.89 -2.82
C ARG A 738 -12.29 -22.46 -3.79
N SER A 739 -13.53 -22.03 -3.57
CA SER A 739 -14.74 -22.42 -4.31
C SER A 739 -15.69 -21.24 -4.41
N GLY A 740 -16.22 -20.95 -5.60
CA GLY A 740 -17.05 -19.76 -5.82
C GLY A 740 -16.28 -18.48 -5.52
N GLU A 741 -16.85 -17.57 -4.72
CA GLU A 741 -16.18 -16.31 -4.31
C GLU A 741 -15.25 -16.47 -3.09
N GLN A 742 -15.22 -17.65 -2.46
CA GLN A 742 -14.43 -17.89 -1.25
C GLN A 742 -12.99 -18.29 -1.60
N GLY A 743 -12.00 -17.53 -1.09
CA GLY A 743 -10.58 -17.82 -1.28
C GLY A 743 -10.01 -18.86 -0.30
N CYS A 744 -8.68 -18.90 -0.19
CA CYS A 744 -7.98 -19.73 0.79
C CYS A 744 -8.25 -19.30 2.24
N SER A 745 -8.56 -20.28 3.10
CA SER A 745 -8.72 -20.04 4.53
C SER A 745 -7.42 -19.92 5.33
N ARG A 746 -6.25 -20.03 4.68
CA ARG A 746 -4.91 -19.74 5.23
C ARG A 746 -4.42 -20.69 6.35
N TYR A 747 -5.25 -21.07 7.32
CA TYR A 747 -4.86 -21.92 8.46
C TYR A 747 -4.95 -23.44 8.19
N CYS A 748 -5.89 -23.86 7.32
CA CYS A 748 -6.37 -25.24 7.26
C CYS A 748 -5.29 -26.26 6.88
N CYS A 749 -4.39 -25.94 5.93
CA CYS A 749 -3.30 -26.84 5.54
C CYS A 749 -2.37 -27.17 6.71
N THR A 750 -1.89 -26.14 7.42
CA THR A 750 -0.95 -26.31 8.54
C THR A 750 -1.59 -27.03 9.72
N SER A 751 -2.84 -26.68 10.06
CA SER A 751 -3.61 -27.33 11.12
C SER A 751 -3.87 -28.81 10.81
N MET A 752 -4.34 -29.12 9.60
CA MET A 752 -4.60 -30.49 9.14
C MET A 752 -3.34 -31.35 9.20
N ILE A 753 -2.19 -30.83 8.76
CA ILE A 753 -0.92 -31.56 8.78
C ILE A 753 -0.45 -31.81 10.21
N GLY A 754 -0.58 -30.83 11.11
CA GLY A 754 -0.24 -31.01 12.53
C GLY A 754 -1.08 -32.10 13.19
N GLN A 755 -2.40 -32.09 12.96
CA GLN A 755 -3.31 -33.13 13.44
C GLN A 755 -2.99 -34.51 12.83
N ALA A 756 -2.69 -34.55 11.53
CA ALA A 756 -2.32 -35.78 10.83
C ALA A 756 -1.03 -36.40 11.38
N LEU A 757 -0.01 -35.57 11.64
CA LEU A 757 1.24 -36.00 12.25
C LEU A 757 1.01 -36.57 13.65
N ARG A 758 0.21 -35.90 14.48
CA ARG A 758 -0.12 -36.37 15.84
C ARG A 758 -0.81 -37.72 15.82
N LEU A 759 -1.83 -37.90 14.98
CA LEU A 759 -2.50 -39.18 14.81
C LEU A 759 -1.53 -40.27 14.31
N ARG A 760 -0.62 -39.91 13.41
CA ARG A 760 0.38 -40.84 12.88
C ARG A 760 1.37 -41.30 13.96
N GLN A 761 1.83 -40.38 14.81
CA GLN A 761 2.69 -40.68 15.97
C GLN A 761 2.02 -41.59 16.99
N GLN A 762 0.69 -41.60 17.01
CA GLN A 762 -0.12 -42.48 17.84
C GLN A 762 -0.44 -43.84 17.18
N GLY A 763 0.18 -44.13 16.03
CA GLY A 763 0.10 -45.43 15.35
C GLY A 763 -0.99 -45.56 14.30
N LYS A 764 -1.78 -44.50 14.04
CA LYS A 764 -2.88 -44.51 13.07
C LYS A 764 -2.36 -44.50 11.62
N GLN A 765 -3.17 -44.99 10.69
CA GLN A 765 -2.95 -44.81 9.26
C GLN A 765 -3.62 -43.52 8.81
N VAL A 766 -2.84 -42.57 8.32
CA VAL A 766 -3.35 -41.22 8.03
C VAL A 766 -3.12 -40.86 6.58
N ARG A 767 -4.18 -40.37 5.93
CA ARG A 767 -4.18 -39.88 4.54
C ARG A 767 -4.66 -38.43 4.51
N VAL A 768 -4.08 -37.63 3.63
CA VAL A 768 -4.42 -36.23 3.42
C VAL A 768 -4.73 -36.03 1.94
N LEU A 769 -5.97 -35.68 1.64
CA LEU A 769 -6.44 -35.36 0.29
C LEU A 769 -6.38 -33.85 0.09
N TYR A 770 -5.63 -33.40 -0.92
CA TYR A 770 -5.34 -31.99 -1.11
C TYR A 770 -5.32 -31.55 -2.58
N ARG A 771 -5.41 -30.24 -2.80
CA ARG A 771 -5.17 -29.60 -4.11
C ARG A 771 -3.75 -29.04 -4.21
N ASP A 772 -3.42 -28.14 -3.28
CA ASP A 772 -2.08 -27.59 -3.05
C ASP A 772 -1.79 -27.61 -1.55
N ILE A 773 -0.54 -27.89 -1.15
CA ILE A 773 -0.12 -27.71 0.24
C ILE A 773 0.41 -26.29 0.45
N ARG A 774 -0.36 -25.48 1.18
CA ARG A 774 -0.06 -24.06 1.47
C ARG A 774 0.54 -23.84 2.86
N THR A 775 1.58 -24.58 3.22
CA THR A 775 2.37 -24.39 4.46
C THR A 775 3.33 -23.21 4.34
N TYR A 776 2.80 -21.99 4.33
CA TYR A 776 3.59 -20.78 4.05
C TYR A 776 4.26 -20.15 5.28
N SER A 777 3.74 -20.43 6.49
CA SER A 777 4.28 -19.87 7.74
C SER A 777 5.59 -20.56 8.12
N ARG A 778 6.37 -19.92 8.99
CA ARG A 778 7.66 -20.46 9.44
C ARG A 778 7.47 -21.80 10.13
N GLN A 779 8.40 -22.73 9.89
CA GLN A 779 8.34 -24.13 10.39
C GLN A 779 7.19 -24.98 9.82
N ALA A 780 6.31 -24.42 8.99
CA ALA A 780 5.19 -25.18 8.43
C ALA A 780 5.63 -26.12 7.29
N GLU A 781 6.67 -25.77 6.53
CA GLU A 781 7.21 -26.66 5.50
C GLU A 781 7.94 -27.85 6.12
N GLU A 782 8.66 -27.59 7.20
CA GLU A 782 9.37 -28.57 8.01
C GLU A 782 8.38 -29.53 8.67
N LEU A 783 7.26 -29.01 9.21
CA LEU A 783 6.15 -29.82 9.70
C LEU A 783 5.59 -30.74 8.61
N TYR A 784 5.41 -30.23 7.39
CA TYR A 784 4.96 -31.01 6.25
C TYR A 784 5.97 -32.11 5.88
N GLU A 785 7.26 -31.78 5.83
CA GLU A 785 8.34 -32.75 5.61
C GLU A 785 8.33 -33.84 6.69
N GLN A 786 8.17 -33.46 7.96
CA GLN A 786 8.12 -34.40 9.08
C GLN A 786 6.92 -35.35 8.95
N ALA A 787 5.73 -34.84 8.66
CA ALA A 787 4.53 -35.66 8.45
C ALA A 787 4.74 -36.71 7.33
N MET A 788 5.35 -36.31 6.21
CA MET A 788 5.70 -37.24 5.14
C MET A 788 6.69 -38.33 5.61
N ARG A 789 7.75 -37.95 6.34
CA ARG A 789 8.77 -38.89 6.84
C ARG A 789 8.20 -39.90 7.83
N GLU A 790 7.23 -39.49 8.65
CA GLU A 790 6.56 -40.38 9.61
C GLU A 790 5.48 -41.25 8.97
N GLY A 791 5.18 -41.04 7.69
CA GLY A 791 4.33 -41.91 6.88
C GLY A 791 2.88 -41.47 6.77
N VAL A 792 2.59 -40.18 7.00
CA VAL A 792 1.33 -39.58 6.52
C VAL A 792 1.33 -39.59 4.99
N GLN A 793 0.27 -40.12 4.38
CA GLN A 793 0.14 -40.24 2.94
C GLN A 793 -0.55 -38.99 2.37
N PHE A 794 0.01 -38.37 1.34
CA PHE A 794 -0.56 -37.19 0.69
C PHE A 794 -1.01 -37.55 -0.72
N VAL A 795 -2.29 -37.28 -1.04
CA VAL A 795 -2.88 -37.60 -2.34
C VAL A 795 -3.46 -36.33 -2.94
N ARG A 796 -2.99 -35.97 -4.14
CA ARG A 796 -3.48 -34.79 -4.87
C ARG A 796 -4.62 -35.15 -5.80
N TYR A 797 -5.81 -34.57 -5.57
CA TYR A 797 -7.05 -34.88 -6.31
C TYR A 797 -7.30 -34.01 -7.56
N GLY A 798 -6.58 -32.90 -7.74
CA GLY A 798 -6.50 -32.18 -9.03
C GLY A 798 -7.75 -31.43 -9.54
N SER A 799 -8.78 -31.20 -8.70
CA SER A 799 -9.94 -30.41 -9.11
C SER A 799 -9.76 -28.92 -8.83
N GLU A 800 -10.05 -28.07 -9.81
CA GLU A 800 -10.19 -26.61 -9.65
C GLU A 800 -11.48 -26.24 -8.89
N GLY A 801 -12.50 -27.11 -8.93
CA GLY A 801 -13.76 -26.96 -8.21
C GLY A 801 -13.72 -27.46 -6.75
N PRO A 802 -14.87 -27.50 -6.06
CA PRO A 802 -14.96 -27.95 -4.68
C PRO A 802 -14.61 -29.46 -4.54
N PRO A 803 -14.14 -29.91 -3.35
CA PRO A 803 -13.56 -31.25 -3.18
C PRO A 803 -14.49 -32.41 -3.56
N GLU A 804 -15.80 -32.27 -3.36
CA GLU A 804 -16.84 -33.27 -3.67
C GLU A 804 -17.02 -33.55 -5.17
N GLU A 805 -16.44 -32.73 -6.06
CA GLU A 805 -16.39 -33.04 -7.49
C GLU A 805 -15.36 -34.12 -7.83
N ALA A 806 -14.30 -34.27 -7.02
CA ALA A 806 -13.24 -35.25 -7.23
C ALA A 806 -13.27 -36.41 -6.23
N ILE A 807 -13.78 -36.17 -5.03
CA ILE A 807 -13.75 -37.13 -3.92
C ILE A 807 -15.17 -37.64 -3.69
N SER A 808 -15.32 -38.95 -3.58
CA SER A 808 -16.55 -39.58 -3.10
C SER A 808 -16.28 -40.42 -1.87
N TYR A 809 -17.22 -40.40 -0.94
CA TYR A 809 -17.19 -41.18 0.30
C TYR A 809 -18.52 -41.92 0.44
N SER A 810 -18.45 -43.23 0.60
CA SER A 810 -19.63 -44.10 0.79
C SER A 810 -19.22 -45.38 1.49
N ASP A 811 -20.02 -45.84 2.46
CA ASP A 811 -19.81 -47.09 3.19
C ASP A 811 -18.38 -47.25 3.77
N GLY A 812 -17.82 -46.17 4.33
CA GLY A 812 -16.47 -46.18 4.94
C GLY A 812 -15.32 -46.28 3.92
N VAL A 813 -15.57 -45.98 2.64
CA VAL A 813 -14.58 -46.03 1.57
C VAL A 813 -14.50 -44.70 0.86
N VAL A 814 -13.29 -44.16 0.73
CA VAL A 814 -13.01 -42.97 -0.07
C VAL A 814 -12.52 -43.39 -1.46
N THR A 815 -13.06 -42.75 -2.50
CA THR A 815 -12.57 -42.84 -3.88
C THR A 815 -12.17 -41.45 -4.37
N THR A 816 -10.96 -41.31 -4.90
CA THR A 816 -10.43 -40.05 -5.46
C THR A 816 -9.49 -40.33 -6.62
N PRO A 817 -9.38 -39.45 -7.63
CA PRO A 817 -8.24 -39.46 -8.54
C PRO A 817 -6.95 -39.17 -7.76
N ASP A 818 -5.85 -39.79 -8.20
CA ASP A 818 -4.49 -39.40 -7.85
C ASP A 818 -3.81 -38.85 -9.11
N THR A 819 -3.56 -37.54 -9.11
CA THR A 819 -2.93 -36.85 -10.26
C THR A 819 -1.53 -37.33 -10.56
N LEU A 820 -0.79 -37.87 -9.58
CA LEU A 820 0.58 -38.37 -9.78
C LEU A 820 0.57 -39.78 -10.37
N LEU A 821 -0.43 -40.60 -10.02
CA LEU A 821 -0.60 -41.95 -10.58
C LEU A 821 -1.38 -41.96 -11.91
N GLY A 822 -2.13 -40.90 -12.20
CA GLY A 822 -3.03 -40.83 -13.36
C GLY A 822 -4.20 -41.84 -13.28
N GLN A 823 -4.57 -42.27 -12.07
CA GLN A 823 -5.59 -43.30 -11.83
C GLN A 823 -6.46 -42.94 -10.63
N ALA A 824 -7.68 -43.48 -10.57
CA ALA A 824 -8.51 -43.41 -9.39
C ALA A 824 -8.04 -44.44 -8.35
N ILE A 825 -7.91 -44.01 -7.10
CA ILE A 825 -7.55 -44.86 -5.96
C ILE A 825 -8.73 -45.00 -5.00
N ARG A 826 -8.75 -46.12 -4.28
CA ARG A 826 -9.79 -46.48 -3.30
C ARG A 826 -9.15 -47.04 -2.05
N PHE A 827 -9.57 -46.58 -0.88
CA PHE A 827 -9.06 -47.07 0.39
C PHE A 827 -10.12 -46.96 1.51
N PRO A 828 -10.07 -47.87 2.51
CA PRO A 828 -10.94 -47.80 3.67
C PRO A 828 -10.64 -46.54 4.51
N THR A 829 -11.65 -46.04 5.20
CA THR A 829 -11.58 -44.84 6.04
C THR A 829 -12.59 -45.01 7.17
N ASP A 830 -12.09 -45.17 8.39
CA ASP A 830 -12.91 -45.26 9.60
C ASP A 830 -13.41 -43.88 10.05
N ASN A 831 -12.63 -42.82 9.77
CA ASN A 831 -13.02 -41.45 10.01
C ASN A 831 -12.60 -40.54 8.86
N LEU A 832 -13.57 -39.78 8.33
CA LEU A 832 -13.34 -38.74 7.34
C LEU A 832 -13.33 -37.38 8.05
N VAL A 833 -12.19 -36.68 7.98
CA VAL A 833 -12.00 -35.39 8.64
C VAL A 833 -12.00 -34.27 7.62
N LEU A 834 -12.99 -33.38 7.70
CA LEU A 834 -13.16 -32.25 6.80
C LEU A 834 -12.38 -31.05 7.35
N ALA A 835 -11.31 -30.64 6.67
CA ALA A 835 -10.56 -29.44 7.03
C ALA A 835 -11.30 -28.21 6.48
N VAL A 836 -12.23 -27.70 7.29
CA VAL A 836 -13.19 -26.67 6.89
C VAL A 836 -12.55 -25.29 6.79
N GLY A 837 -13.13 -24.45 5.93
CA GLY A 837 -12.77 -23.04 5.82
C GLY A 837 -13.33 -22.16 6.93
N LEU A 838 -12.89 -20.91 6.97
CA LEU A 838 -13.54 -19.83 7.72
C LEU A 838 -14.45 -19.03 6.79
N GLN A 839 -15.64 -18.70 7.29
CA GLN A 839 -16.62 -17.85 6.63
C GLN A 839 -16.84 -16.55 7.40
N PRO A 840 -17.16 -15.45 6.69
CA PRO A 840 -17.44 -14.18 7.33
C PRO A 840 -18.71 -14.26 8.18
N ARG A 841 -18.73 -13.53 9.29
CA ARG A 841 -19.96 -13.31 10.06
C ARG A 841 -20.80 -12.22 9.40
N ASP A 842 -22.12 -12.37 9.48
CA ASP A 842 -23.06 -11.32 9.14
C ASP A 842 -23.64 -10.72 10.42
N GLU A 843 -23.30 -9.47 10.72
CA GLU A 843 -23.73 -8.78 11.93
C GLU A 843 -24.34 -7.42 11.59
N GLY A 844 -25.48 -7.11 12.22
CA GLY A 844 -26.19 -5.85 11.97
C GLY A 844 -25.34 -4.61 12.28
N ILE A 845 -24.34 -4.73 13.17
CA ILE A 845 -23.42 -3.63 13.49
C ILE A 845 -22.57 -3.20 12.28
N PHE A 846 -22.29 -4.10 11.33
CA PHE A 846 -21.49 -3.78 10.15
C PHE A 846 -22.24 -2.83 9.20
N GLU A 847 -23.55 -3.04 9.05
CA GLU A 847 -24.41 -2.15 8.27
C GLU A 847 -24.59 -0.79 8.95
N GLN A 848 -24.74 -0.79 10.29
CA GLN A 848 -24.86 0.45 11.06
C GLN A 848 -23.60 1.33 10.95
N LEU A 849 -22.42 0.70 11.00
CA LEU A 849 -21.13 1.37 10.81
C LEU A 849 -20.76 1.63 9.34
N LYS A 850 -21.52 1.08 8.40
CA LYS A 850 -21.26 1.10 6.94
C LYS A 850 -19.84 0.69 6.57
N VAL A 851 -19.33 -0.34 7.24
CA VAL A 851 -18.07 -0.97 6.84
C VAL A 851 -18.30 -1.78 5.57
N SER A 852 -17.41 -1.63 4.60
CA SER A 852 -17.50 -2.35 3.32
C SER A 852 -17.07 -3.80 3.48
N ARG A 853 -17.53 -4.66 2.58
CA ARG A 853 -17.10 -6.06 2.49
C ARG A 853 -16.35 -6.30 1.18
N SER A 854 -15.38 -7.20 1.21
CA SER A 854 -14.74 -7.74 0.01
C SER A 854 -15.67 -8.74 -0.69
N GLN A 855 -15.28 -9.18 -1.88
CA GLN A 855 -16.06 -10.15 -2.66
C GLN A 855 -16.28 -11.48 -1.92
N ASP A 856 -15.31 -11.92 -1.12
CA ASP A 856 -15.42 -13.09 -0.24
C ASP A 856 -16.32 -12.86 1.01
N GLY A 857 -16.87 -11.67 1.17
CA GLY A 857 -17.81 -11.30 2.24
C GLY A 857 -17.15 -10.87 3.56
N PHE A 858 -15.82 -10.93 3.70
CA PHE A 858 -15.11 -10.43 4.88
C PHE A 858 -15.05 -8.89 4.91
N LEU A 859 -14.73 -8.30 6.08
CA LEU A 859 -14.62 -6.84 6.20
C LEU A 859 -13.46 -6.30 5.34
N LEU A 860 -13.71 -5.24 4.58
CA LEU A 860 -12.76 -4.62 3.67
C LEU A 860 -11.92 -3.55 4.37
N GLU A 861 -10.61 -3.76 4.33
CA GLU A 861 -9.60 -2.81 4.78
C GLU A 861 -9.49 -1.57 3.88
N LYS A 862 -8.90 -0.49 4.40
CA LYS A 862 -8.69 0.79 3.70
C LYS A 862 -7.79 0.61 2.48
N HIS A 863 -6.72 -0.17 2.63
CA HIS A 863 -5.83 -0.53 1.53
C HIS A 863 -5.08 -1.83 1.86
N PRO A 864 -5.05 -2.84 0.97
CA PRO A 864 -4.41 -4.13 1.26
C PRO A 864 -2.95 -4.03 1.71
N LYS A 865 -2.24 -3.00 1.25
CA LYS A 865 -0.81 -2.77 1.56
C LYS A 865 -0.53 -1.71 2.63
N LEU A 866 -1.22 -0.58 2.58
CA LEU A 866 -0.83 0.61 3.34
C LEU A 866 -1.68 0.84 4.58
N GLY A 867 -2.86 0.22 4.65
CA GLY A 867 -3.77 0.30 5.78
C GLY A 867 -4.54 -1.00 5.94
N PRO A 868 -3.86 -2.12 6.30
CA PRO A 868 -4.45 -3.45 6.39
C PRO A 868 -5.34 -3.64 7.63
N VAL A 869 -5.34 -2.68 8.57
CA VAL A 869 -6.10 -2.75 9.83
C VAL A 869 -7.08 -1.60 10.00
N GLU A 870 -7.08 -0.60 9.13
CA GLU A 870 -8.07 0.47 9.12
C GLU A 870 -9.23 0.09 8.19
N ALA A 871 -10.47 0.42 8.55
CA ALA A 871 -11.57 0.39 7.60
C ALA A 871 -11.55 1.64 6.69
N GLY A 872 -12.30 1.60 5.58
CA GLY A 872 -12.51 2.79 4.76
C GLY A 872 -13.22 3.94 5.51
N SER A 873 -14.03 3.60 6.52
CA SER A 873 -14.67 4.53 7.46
C SER A 873 -13.72 4.89 8.60
N PRO A 874 -13.29 6.17 8.76
CA PRO A 874 -12.29 6.52 9.77
C PRO A 874 -12.77 6.33 11.21
N GLY A 875 -11.84 6.03 12.11
CA GLY A 875 -12.12 5.71 13.52
C GLY A 875 -12.54 4.25 13.75
N ILE A 876 -12.65 3.45 12.68
CA ILE A 876 -12.98 2.03 12.74
C ILE A 876 -11.77 1.23 12.25
N PHE A 877 -11.39 0.24 13.05
CA PHE A 877 -10.24 -0.63 12.84
C PHE A 877 -10.69 -2.09 12.80
N LEU A 878 -9.95 -2.94 12.10
CA LEU A 878 -10.25 -4.34 11.83
C LEU A 878 -9.15 -5.21 12.44
N ALA A 879 -9.53 -6.29 13.11
CA ALA A 879 -8.59 -7.21 13.72
C ALA A 879 -9.04 -8.68 13.62
N GLY A 880 -8.07 -9.58 13.46
CA GLY A 880 -8.29 -11.01 13.44
C GLY A 880 -9.08 -11.50 12.22
N THR A 881 -9.81 -12.59 12.43
CA THR A 881 -10.50 -13.30 11.34
C THR A 881 -11.75 -12.58 10.81
N ALA A 882 -12.18 -11.46 11.42
CA ALA A 882 -13.25 -10.62 10.89
C ALA A 882 -12.88 -9.97 9.54
N GLN A 883 -11.59 -9.67 9.32
CA GLN A 883 -11.08 -9.02 8.11
C GLN A 883 -10.76 -10.01 6.98
N ALA A 884 -10.29 -11.21 7.33
CA ALA A 884 -9.97 -12.32 6.42
C ALA A 884 -9.53 -13.55 7.23
N PRO A 885 -9.60 -14.77 6.69
CA PRO A 885 -9.01 -15.96 7.31
C PRO A 885 -7.51 -15.79 7.59
N LYS A 886 -7.06 -16.22 8.77
CA LYS A 886 -5.67 -16.14 9.25
C LYS A 886 -5.48 -16.98 10.51
N ASP A 887 -4.23 -17.24 10.88
CA ASP A 887 -3.92 -17.98 12.12
C ASP A 887 -3.98 -17.11 13.38
N ALA A 888 -3.76 -17.73 14.56
CA ALA A 888 -3.80 -17.05 15.85
C ALA A 888 -2.72 -15.97 15.99
N THR A 889 -1.51 -16.24 15.50
CA THR A 889 -0.34 -15.36 15.63
C THR A 889 -0.48 -14.11 14.75
N GLU A 890 -0.98 -14.29 13.53
CA GLU A 890 -1.35 -13.22 12.62
C GLU A 890 -2.53 -12.40 13.17
N SER A 891 -3.50 -13.06 13.81
CA SER A 891 -4.64 -12.39 14.47
C SER A 891 -4.22 -11.52 15.65
N ILE A 892 -3.27 -11.99 16.48
CA ILE A 892 -2.69 -11.22 17.59
C ILE A 892 -1.95 -10.00 17.05
N SER A 893 -1.11 -10.17 16.02
CA SER A 893 -0.38 -9.08 15.38
C SER A 893 -1.32 -8.02 14.82
N GLN A 894 -2.41 -8.44 14.17
CA GLN A 894 -3.43 -7.51 13.67
C GLN A 894 -4.18 -6.78 14.80
N GLY A 895 -4.45 -7.45 15.92
CA GLY A 895 -5.03 -6.83 17.12
C GLY A 895 -4.13 -5.74 17.72
N LEU A 896 -2.83 -6.03 17.85
CA LEU A 896 -1.83 -5.06 18.30
C LEU A 896 -1.68 -3.88 17.33
N ALA A 897 -1.69 -4.15 16.02
CA ALA A 897 -1.66 -3.11 14.99
C ALA A 897 -2.89 -2.19 15.05
N ALA A 898 -4.09 -2.76 15.19
CA ALA A 898 -5.32 -2.00 15.39
C ALA A 898 -5.24 -1.14 16.67
N ALA A 899 -4.64 -1.67 17.75
CA ALA A 899 -4.40 -0.91 18.98
C ALA A 899 -3.39 0.23 18.80
N ALA A 900 -2.34 0.09 17.99
CA ALA A 900 -1.45 1.21 17.67
C ALA A 900 -2.20 2.34 16.97
N LYS A 901 -2.97 2.00 15.93
CA LYS A 901 -3.71 2.99 15.12
C LYS A 901 -4.84 3.67 15.92
N ALA A 902 -5.64 2.89 16.64
CA ALA A 902 -6.68 3.42 17.52
C ALA A 902 -6.07 4.22 18.69
N GLY A 903 -4.98 3.73 19.27
CA GLY A 903 -4.27 4.41 20.36
C GLY A 903 -3.69 5.75 19.93
N ALA A 904 -3.12 5.85 18.72
CA ALA A 904 -2.62 7.11 18.16
C ALA A 904 -3.75 8.16 18.01
N LEU A 905 -4.91 7.73 17.49
CA LEU A 905 -6.10 8.58 17.38
C LEU A 905 -6.59 9.06 18.76
N LEU A 906 -6.72 8.14 19.72
CA LEU A 906 -7.26 8.42 21.06
C LEU A 906 -6.30 9.17 21.97
N ALA A 907 -5.01 9.19 21.64
CA ALA A 907 -4.02 9.97 22.36
C ALA A 907 -4.22 11.48 22.16
N GLN A 908 -4.82 11.89 21.04
CA GLN A 908 -5.10 13.29 20.73
C GLN A 908 -6.40 13.73 21.39
N ASP A 909 -6.46 14.96 21.91
CA ASP A 909 -7.70 15.55 22.44
C ASP A 909 -8.71 15.88 21.32
N ARG A 910 -8.20 16.04 20.11
CA ARG A 910 -8.94 16.53 18.95
C ARG A 910 -8.43 15.89 17.67
N VAL A 911 -9.33 15.58 16.74
CA VAL A 911 -8.95 15.25 15.36
C VAL A 911 -8.84 16.54 14.58
N ILE A 912 -7.66 16.79 13.99
CA ILE A 912 -7.44 17.91 13.08
C ILE A 912 -7.74 17.44 11.65
N LYS A 913 -8.71 18.09 11.00
CA LYS A 913 -9.10 17.80 9.61
C LYS A 913 -8.70 18.92 8.67
N GLU A 914 -8.30 18.54 7.45
CA GLU A 914 -8.24 19.51 6.35
C GLU A 914 -9.65 20.04 6.06
N PRO A 915 -9.84 21.37 5.97
CA PRO A 915 -11.14 22.02 5.82
C PRO A 915 -11.70 22.00 4.39
N ILE A 916 -11.28 21.04 3.57
CA ILE A 916 -11.79 20.81 2.20
C ILE A 916 -13.03 19.90 2.17
N ILE A 917 -13.84 19.99 3.23
CA ILE A 917 -15.06 19.20 3.42
C ILE A 917 -16.30 19.91 2.90
N ALA A 918 -17.37 19.17 2.63
CA ALA A 918 -18.62 19.76 2.17
C ALA A 918 -19.17 20.80 3.19
N ARG A 919 -19.68 21.93 2.68
CA ARG A 919 -20.45 22.91 3.47
C ARG A 919 -21.85 23.02 2.88
N ILE A 920 -22.88 22.95 3.72
CA ILE A 920 -24.28 23.06 3.30
C ILE A 920 -24.81 24.42 3.70
N HIS A 921 -25.27 25.17 2.70
CA HIS A 921 -25.92 26.47 2.89
C HIS A 921 -27.39 26.27 3.22
N GLU A 922 -27.83 26.85 4.33
CA GLU A 922 -29.19 26.66 4.86
C GLU A 922 -30.26 27.16 3.90
N ASP A 923 -30.12 28.36 3.37
CA ASP A 923 -31.11 29.02 2.51
C ASP A 923 -31.51 28.18 1.29
N PRO A 924 -30.58 27.74 0.42
CA PRO A 924 -30.93 26.90 -0.74
C PRO A 924 -31.30 25.45 -0.39
N CYS A 925 -31.00 24.96 0.81
CA CYS A 925 -31.28 23.57 1.17
C CYS A 925 -32.78 23.31 1.40
N THR A 926 -33.37 22.39 0.65
CA THR A 926 -34.81 22.05 0.76
C THR A 926 -35.10 20.82 1.63
N GLY A 927 -34.06 20.21 2.20
CA GLY A 927 -34.18 18.99 3.00
C GLY A 927 -34.59 17.74 2.20
N CYS A 928 -34.18 17.64 0.93
CA CYS A 928 -34.53 16.52 0.06
C CYS A 928 -33.82 15.20 0.38
N SER A 929 -32.82 15.20 1.28
CA SER A 929 -32.02 14.04 1.74
C SER A 929 -31.18 13.30 0.69
N ILE A 930 -31.11 13.76 -0.56
CA ILE A 930 -30.35 13.05 -1.60
C ILE A 930 -28.84 13.03 -1.26
N CYS A 931 -28.30 14.12 -0.73
CA CYS A 931 -26.90 14.21 -0.30
C CYS A 931 -26.54 13.21 0.81
N VAL A 932 -27.47 12.92 1.73
CA VAL A 932 -27.32 11.90 2.78
C VAL A 932 -27.14 10.52 2.15
N ARG A 933 -27.96 10.19 1.14
CA ARG A 933 -27.95 8.87 0.48
C ARG A 933 -26.67 8.60 -0.31
N VAL A 934 -26.13 9.62 -0.97
CA VAL A 934 -24.93 9.48 -1.83
C VAL A 934 -23.62 9.67 -1.08
N CYS A 935 -23.67 10.02 0.22
CA CYS A 935 -22.46 10.18 1.02
C CYS A 935 -21.89 8.81 1.40
N PRO A 936 -20.68 8.44 0.94
CA PRO A 936 -20.10 7.14 1.27
C PRO A 936 -19.67 7.02 2.75
N PHE A 937 -19.57 8.14 3.48
CA PHE A 937 -19.01 8.21 4.84
C PHE A 937 -20.02 8.54 5.93
N ASN A 938 -21.32 8.62 5.61
CA ASN A 938 -22.37 9.11 6.55
C ASN A 938 -22.11 10.49 7.13
N ALA A 939 -21.32 11.29 6.42
CA ALA A 939 -20.92 12.60 6.89
C ALA A 939 -22.04 13.64 6.76
N ILE A 940 -23.26 13.26 6.36
CA ILE A 940 -24.37 14.20 6.18
C ILE A 940 -25.59 13.59 6.86
N GLN A 941 -26.21 14.36 7.75
CA GLN A 941 -27.43 14.00 8.46
C GLN A 941 -28.50 15.07 8.30
N MET A 942 -29.75 14.71 8.56
CA MET A 942 -30.87 15.66 8.59
C MET A 942 -31.00 16.26 9.99
N THR A 943 -31.21 17.57 10.04
CA THR A 943 -31.62 18.27 11.27
C THR A 943 -33.13 18.10 11.51
N GLU A 944 -33.57 18.36 12.74
CA GLU A 944 -34.99 18.40 13.08
C GLU A 944 -35.71 19.52 12.28
N PRO A 945 -37.00 19.35 11.95
CA PRO A 945 -37.80 20.40 11.33
C PRO A 945 -37.87 21.68 12.18
N PHE A 946 -37.77 22.83 11.52
CA PHE A 946 -37.93 24.15 12.16
C PHE A 946 -38.67 25.13 11.25
N GLU A 947 -38.98 26.31 11.77
CA GLU A 947 -39.75 27.34 11.06
C GLU A 947 -39.08 27.72 9.73
N GLY A 948 -39.83 27.65 8.62
CA GLY A 948 -39.30 27.85 7.26
C GLY A 948 -38.65 26.62 6.61
N LYS A 949 -38.32 25.58 7.37
CA LYS A 949 -37.74 24.30 6.88
C LYS A 949 -38.50 23.09 7.47
N PRO A 950 -39.70 22.76 6.97
CA PRO A 950 -40.56 21.72 7.54
C PRO A 950 -40.04 20.28 7.39
N ARG A 951 -38.95 20.09 6.63
CA ARG A 951 -38.23 18.82 6.49
C ARG A 951 -36.85 18.85 7.18
N GLY A 952 -36.54 19.93 7.91
CA GLY A 952 -35.19 20.25 8.34
C GLY A 952 -34.26 20.58 7.16
N ILE A 953 -32.98 20.74 7.47
CA ILE A 953 -31.89 20.89 6.49
C ILE A 953 -30.88 19.77 6.66
N ALA A 954 -30.12 19.50 5.59
CA ALA A 954 -28.95 18.63 5.68
C ALA A 954 -27.80 19.36 6.37
N LYS A 955 -27.08 18.68 7.26
CA LYS A 955 -25.92 19.19 8.00
C LYS A 955 -24.76 18.21 7.86
N VAL A 956 -23.56 18.74 7.67
CA VAL A 956 -22.34 17.94 7.58
C VAL A 956 -21.83 17.63 8.98
N ILE A 957 -21.42 16.39 9.18
CA ILE A 957 -20.63 15.94 10.31
C ILE A 957 -19.17 16.08 9.88
N ASP A 958 -18.54 17.15 10.34
CA ASP A 958 -17.27 17.61 9.79
C ASP A 958 -16.16 16.55 9.91
N ALA A 959 -16.08 15.87 11.05
CA ALA A 959 -15.14 14.78 11.31
C ALA A 959 -15.32 13.57 10.38
N ALA A 960 -16.56 13.27 9.97
CA ALA A 960 -16.85 12.15 9.07
C ALA A 960 -16.56 12.50 7.59
N CYS A 961 -16.62 13.77 7.21
CA CYS A 961 -16.48 14.18 5.81
C CYS A 961 -15.03 14.01 5.33
N GLN A 962 -14.83 13.32 4.20
CA GLN A 962 -13.51 13.15 3.57
C GLN A 962 -13.29 14.05 2.35
N GLY A 963 -14.21 14.99 2.09
CA GLY A 963 -14.05 15.97 1.01
C GLY A 963 -14.16 15.41 -0.42
N CYS A 964 -14.75 14.23 -0.63
CA CYS A 964 -14.83 13.61 -1.97
C CYS A 964 -15.65 14.41 -2.99
N GLY A 965 -16.60 15.23 -2.51
CA GLY A 965 -17.43 16.10 -3.34
C GLY A 965 -18.62 15.43 -4.04
N THR A 966 -18.87 14.14 -3.82
CA THR A 966 -19.96 13.39 -4.47
C THR A 966 -21.35 14.00 -4.24
N CYS A 967 -21.59 14.58 -3.05
CA CYS A 967 -22.88 15.17 -2.70
C CYS A 967 -23.20 16.45 -3.47
N SER A 968 -22.18 17.22 -3.88
CA SER A 968 -22.35 18.55 -4.47
C SER A 968 -23.03 18.50 -5.85
N PRO A 969 -22.57 17.70 -6.84
CA PRO A 969 -23.23 17.62 -8.15
C PRO A 969 -24.58 16.91 -8.14
N THR A 970 -24.96 16.30 -7.01
CA THR A 970 -26.25 15.65 -6.83
C THR A 970 -27.27 16.64 -6.22
N CYS A 971 -26.83 17.81 -5.74
CA CYS A 971 -27.69 18.83 -5.19
C CYS A 971 -28.35 19.65 -6.32
N ASN A 972 -29.66 19.46 -6.53
CA ASN A 972 -30.42 20.23 -7.54
C ASN A 972 -30.70 21.69 -7.15
N PHE A 973 -30.19 22.15 -6.00
CA PHE A 973 -30.45 23.48 -5.45
C PHE A 973 -29.16 24.29 -5.22
N ASP A 974 -28.01 23.78 -5.66
CA ASP A 974 -26.68 24.37 -5.43
C ASP A 974 -26.41 24.72 -3.95
N ALA A 975 -27.01 23.95 -3.03
CA ALA A 975 -26.90 24.19 -1.60
C ALA A 975 -25.59 23.69 -0.98
N ILE A 976 -24.74 23.01 -1.75
CA ILE A 976 -23.55 22.34 -1.24
C ILE A 976 -22.30 22.88 -1.92
N GLU A 977 -21.45 23.49 -1.12
CA GLU A 977 -20.16 24.00 -1.54
C GLU A 977 -19.04 23.03 -1.13
N MET A 978 -18.02 22.90 -1.98
CA MET A 978 -16.79 22.16 -1.69
C MET A 978 -15.62 23.16 -1.64
N PRO A 979 -15.17 23.60 -0.45
CA PRO A 979 -14.04 24.50 -0.30
C PRO A 979 -12.78 24.00 -1.05
N SER A 980 -12.01 24.93 -1.62
CA SER A 980 -10.87 24.69 -2.53
C SER A 980 -11.18 23.95 -3.85
N PHE A 981 -12.42 23.48 -4.04
CA PHE A 981 -12.96 22.89 -5.26
C PHE A 981 -14.39 23.36 -5.53
N THR A 982 -14.66 24.66 -5.32
CA THR A 982 -16.01 25.24 -5.49
C THR A 982 -16.39 25.23 -6.96
N ASP A 983 -17.69 25.36 -7.25
CA ASP A 983 -18.14 25.44 -8.66
C ASP A 983 -17.51 26.64 -9.37
N GLN A 984 -17.40 27.78 -8.67
CA GLN A 984 -16.77 28.98 -9.22
C GLN A 984 -15.28 28.78 -9.49
N GLN A 985 -14.56 28.13 -8.57
CA GLN A 985 -13.13 27.82 -8.74
C GLN A 985 -12.89 26.89 -9.94
N ILE A 986 -13.68 25.83 -10.07
CA ILE A 986 -13.56 24.89 -11.20
C ILE A 986 -13.95 25.60 -12.50
N THR A 987 -15.05 26.35 -12.54
CA THR A 987 -15.47 27.11 -13.71
C THR A 987 -14.41 28.13 -14.13
N ALA A 988 -13.77 28.83 -13.20
CA ALA A 988 -12.69 29.77 -13.50
C ALA A 988 -11.49 29.07 -14.18
N GLN A 989 -11.14 27.86 -13.73
CA GLN A 989 -10.13 27.05 -14.42
C GLN A 989 -10.55 26.64 -15.83
N ILE A 990 -11.83 26.29 -16.04
CA ILE A 990 -12.36 25.94 -17.37
C ILE A 990 -12.27 27.15 -18.31
N GLU A 991 -12.68 28.32 -17.84
CA GLU A 991 -12.64 29.57 -18.60
C GLU A 991 -11.21 29.98 -18.96
N ALA A 992 -10.29 29.92 -18.00
CA ALA A 992 -8.87 30.18 -18.24
C ALA A 992 -8.27 29.19 -19.24
N ALA A 993 -8.56 27.89 -19.09
CA ALA A 993 -8.06 26.85 -19.99
C ALA A 993 -8.51 27.06 -21.44
N LEU A 994 -9.73 27.57 -21.64
CA LEU A 994 -10.40 27.68 -22.93
C LEU A 994 -10.46 29.11 -23.48
N ALA A 995 -9.78 30.07 -22.84
CA ALA A 995 -9.79 31.48 -23.25
C ALA A 995 -9.22 31.70 -24.66
N THR A 996 -8.32 30.84 -25.10
CA THR A 996 -7.62 30.91 -26.39
C THR A 996 -7.74 29.58 -27.13
N ASN A 997 -8.11 29.64 -28.42
CA ASN A 997 -8.26 28.50 -29.34
C ASN A 997 -8.89 27.25 -28.66
N PRO A 998 -10.07 27.37 -28.04
CA PRO A 998 -10.70 26.29 -27.28
C PRO A 998 -10.94 25.03 -28.12
N GLU A 999 -11.14 25.19 -29.42
CA GLU A 999 -11.36 24.10 -30.38
C GLU A 999 -10.10 23.29 -30.68
N GLU A 1000 -8.91 23.68 -30.19
CA GLU A 1000 -7.69 22.83 -30.18
C GLU A 1000 -7.51 22.04 -28.90
N LYS A 1001 -8.33 22.28 -27.88
CA LYS A 1001 -8.02 21.84 -26.52
C LYS A 1001 -8.87 20.64 -26.10
N VAL A 1002 -8.21 19.72 -25.40
CA VAL A 1002 -8.86 18.64 -24.64
C VAL A 1002 -8.88 19.07 -23.17
N LEU A 1003 -10.06 19.32 -22.62
CA LEU A 1003 -10.21 19.59 -21.19
C LEU A 1003 -10.30 18.27 -20.42
N VAL A 1004 -9.42 18.06 -19.45
CA VAL A 1004 -9.31 16.78 -18.73
C VAL A 1004 -9.65 16.99 -17.25
N PHE A 1005 -10.74 16.40 -16.76
CA PHE A 1005 -11.05 16.36 -15.34
C PHE A 1005 -10.44 15.10 -14.72
N ALA A 1006 -9.46 15.27 -13.84
CA ALA A 1006 -8.72 14.17 -13.23
C ALA A 1006 -8.91 14.09 -11.71
N CYS A 1007 -9.32 12.90 -11.24
CA CYS A 1007 -9.30 12.55 -9.83
C CYS A 1007 -7.88 12.68 -9.24
N ASN A 1008 -7.77 13.31 -8.07
CA ASN A 1008 -6.53 13.59 -7.36
C ASN A 1008 -5.71 12.33 -7.03
N TRP A 1009 -6.36 11.20 -6.77
CA TRP A 1009 -5.70 10.01 -6.25
C TRP A 1009 -5.02 9.20 -7.34
N CYS A 1010 -5.81 8.68 -8.29
CA CYS A 1010 -5.29 7.80 -9.33
C CYS A 1010 -5.00 8.56 -10.63
N SER A 1011 -6.00 9.11 -11.31
CA SER A 1011 -5.80 9.69 -12.66
C SER A 1011 -4.81 10.85 -12.72
N TYR A 1012 -4.82 11.75 -11.73
CA TYR A 1012 -3.85 12.84 -11.67
C TYR A 1012 -2.43 12.29 -11.41
N ALA A 1013 -2.31 11.26 -10.57
CA ALA A 1013 -1.04 10.57 -10.37
C ALA A 1013 -0.60 9.76 -11.62
N GLY A 1014 -1.52 9.16 -12.36
CA GLY A 1014 -1.24 8.52 -13.65
C GLY A 1014 -0.76 9.53 -14.70
N ALA A 1015 -1.31 10.75 -14.70
CA ALA A 1015 -0.80 11.86 -15.49
C ALA A 1015 0.61 12.27 -15.06
N ASP A 1016 0.89 12.29 -13.75
CA ASP A 1016 2.24 12.54 -13.23
C ASP A 1016 3.23 11.45 -13.59
N GLN A 1017 2.78 10.19 -13.58
CA GLN A 1017 3.54 9.00 -13.93
C GLN A 1017 3.91 9.04 -15.42
N ALA A 1018 2.99 9.40 -16.32
CA ALA A 1018 3.32 9.63 -17.72
C ALA A 1018 4.44 10.67 -17.88
N GLY A 1019 4.49 11.68 -17.00
CA GLY A 1019 5.59 12.63 -16.92
C GLY A 1019 6.89 12.04 -16.40
N ILE A 1020 6.85 11.27 -15.32
CA ILE A 1020 8.02 10.59 -14.73
C ILE A 1020 8.68 9.68 -15.77
N GLU A 1021 7.85 8.94 -16.51
CA GLU A 1021 8.22 8.05 -17.62
C GLU A 1021 8.56 8.82 -18.92
N LYS A 1022 8.40 10.15 -18.93
CA LYS A 1022 8.68 11.04 -20.08
C LYS A 1022 7.94 10.62 -21.36
N LEU A 1023 6.75 10.04 -21.22
CA LEU A 1023 5.95 9.60 -22.35
C LEU A 1023 5.45 10.79 -23.16
N GLN A 1024 5.81 10.83 -24.44
CA GLN A 1024 5.42 11.93 -25.31
C GLN A 1024 3.97 11.79 -25.78
N TYR A 1025 3.16 12.85 -25.65
CA TYR A 1025 1.80 12.93 -26.18
C TYR A 1025 1.47 14.37 -26.61
N PRO A 1026 0.40 14.62 -27.38
CA PRO A 1026 0.08 15.97 -27.87
C PRO A 1026 -0.16 17.00 -26.76
N SER A 1027 0.22 18.26 -27.03
CA SER A 1027 0.13 19.38 -26.08
C SER A 1027 -1.28 19.98 -25.92
N SER A 1028 -2.30 19.40 -26.57
CA SER A 1028 -3.71 19.87 -26.56
C SER A 1028 -4.42 19.76 -25.20
N SER A 1029 -3.91 18.94 -24.28
CA SER A 1029 -4.57 18.69 -22.99
C SER A 1029 -4.44 19.83 -21.97
N ARG A 1030 -5.52 20.14 -21.23
CA ARG A 1030 -5.54 21.01 -20.04
C ARG A 1030 -6.18 20.27 -18.87
N VAL A 1031 -5.39 19.98 -17.84
CA VAL A 1031 -5.82 19.10 -16.73
C VAL A 1031 -6.36 19.93 -15.56
N ILE A 1032 -7.61 19.68 -15.17
CA ILE A 1032 -8.25 20.20 -13.96
C ILE A 1032 -8.29 19.08 -12.93
N ARG A 1033 -7.67 19.33 -11.78
CA ARG A 1033 -7.64 18.40 -10.64
C ARG A 1033 -8.91 18.54 -9.80
N THR A 1034 -9.59 17.43 -9.51
CA THR A 1034 -10.65 17.35 -8.51
C THR A 1034 -10.31 16.31 -7.45
N MET A 1035 -10.78 16.42 -6.21
CA MET A 1035 -10.48 15.41 -5.18
C MET A 1035 -10.95 14.01 -5.58
N CYS A 1036 -12.12 13.91 -6.21
CA CYS A 1036 -12.65 12.69 -6.78
C CYS A 1036 -13.32 12.97 -8.12
N SER A 1037 -13.46 11.95 -8.96
CA SER A 1037 -14.36 12.01 -10.11
C SER A 1037 -15.82 12.26 -9.69
N GLY A 1038 -16.19 11.88 -8.46
CA GLY A 1038 -17.51 12.12 -7.87
C GLY A 1038 -17.86 13.61 -7.74
N ARG A 1039 -16.86 14.50 -7.68
CA ARG A 1039 -17.04 15.95 -7.66
C ARG A 1039 -17.45 16.55 -9.01
N ILE A 1040 -17.21 15.83 -10.10
CA ILE A 1040 -17.47 16.34 -11.46
C ILE A 1040 -18.98 16.46 -11.67
N ASP A 1041 -19.38 17.63 -12.15
CA ASP A 1041 -20.75 18.02 -12.42
C ASP A 1041 -20.98 18.13 -13.94
N GLU A 1042 -22.20 17.85 -14.40
CA GLU A 1042 -22.61 18.06 -15.79
C GLU A 1042 -22.39 19.52 -16.21
N LYS A 1043 -22.62 20.49 -15.31
CA LYS A 1043 -22.50 21.92 -15.65
C LYS A 1043 -21.08 22.31 -16.07
N PHE A 1044 -20.05 21.64 -15.56
CA PHE A 1044 -18.67 21.85 -15.99
C PHE A 1044 -18.44 21.36 -17.41
N ILE A 1045 -18.97 20.18 -17.73
CA ILE A 1045 -18.89 19.58 -19.06
C ILE A 1045 -19.65 20.46 -20.07
N ALA A 1046 -20.86 20.89 -19.71
CA ALA A 1046 -21.67 21.80 -20.52
C ALA A 1046 -20.93 23.12 -20.78
N ARG A 1047 -20.38 23.74 -19.72
CA ARG A 1047 -19.63 25.00 -19.83
C ARG A 1047 -18.40 24.87 -20.73
N ALA A 1048 -17.67 23.76 -20.65
CA ALA A 1048 -16.52 23.50 -21.51
C ALA A 1048 -16.92 23.48 -23.00
N PHE A 1049 -18.02 22.80 -23.34
CA PHE A 1049 -18.51 22.78 -24.72
C PHE A 1049 -19.13 24.12 -25.17
N GLU A 1050 -19.79 24.86 -24.28
CA GLU A 1050 -20.29 26.22 -24.56
C GLU A 1050 -19.15 27.19 -24.91
N LEU A 1051 -17.98 27.01 -24.29
CA LEU A 1051 -16.76 27.76 -24.60
C LEU A 1051 -16.01 27.22 -25.83
N GLY A 1052 -16.52 26.17 -26.49
CA GLY A 1052 -15.97 25.65 -27.74
C GLY A 1052 -14.89 24.58 -27.59
N ALA A 1053 -14.74 23.96 -26.41
CA ALA A 1053 -13.73 22.91 -26.18
C ALA A 1053 -13.73 21.85 -27.29
N GLY A 1054 -12.55 21.52 -27.83
CA GLY A 1054 -12.40 20.49 -28.84
C GLY A 1054 -12.93 19.14 -28.36
N ALA A 1055 -12.55 18.72 -27.15
CA ALA A 1055 -13.10 17.55 -26.48
C ALA A 1055 -12.98 17.66 -24.94
N VAL A 1056 -13.70 16.80 -24.22
CA VAL A 1056 -13.69 16.69 -22.76
C VAL A 1056 -13.43 15.24 -22.36
N LEU A 1057 -12.45 15.03 -21.49
CA LEU A 1057 -12.14 13.73 -20.88
C LEU A 1057 -12.43 13.79 -19.38
N VAL A 1058 -13.26 12.87 -18.90
CA VAL A 1058 -13.45 12.61 -17.47
C VAL A 1058 -12.60 11.39 -17.09
N THR A 1059 -11.84 11.47 -16.01
CA THR A 1059 -11.06 10.34 -15.54
C THR A 1059 -11.01 10.21 -14.01
N GLY A 1060 -11.02 8.97 -13.53
CA GLY A 1060 -10.93 8.64 -12.10
C GLY A 1060 -10.22 7.31 -11.81
N CYS A 1061 -10.21 6.91 -10.54
CA CYS A 1061 -9.72 5.60 -10.09
C CYS A 1061 -10.48 4.46 -10.78
N ARG A 1062 -9.83 3.30 -10.98
CA ARG A 1062 -10.51 2.08 -11.42
C ARG A 1062 -11.68 1.74 -10.50
N ILE A 1063 -12.72 1.15 -11.10
CA ILE A 1063 -13.89 0.66 -10.37
C ILE A 1063 -13.42 -0.44 -9.42
N GLY A 1064 -13.75 -0.32 -8.13
CA GLY A 1064 -13.19 -1.15 -7.05
C GLY A 1064 -12.05 -0.49 -6.26
N ASP A 1065 -11.27 0.40 -6.90
CA ASP A 1065 -10.05 1.01 -6.30
C ASP A 1065 -10.26 2.45 -5.84
N CYS A 1066 -11.51 2.84 -5.56
CA CYS A 1066 -11.83 4.21 -5.21
C CYS A 1066 -11.33 4.54 -3.80
N HIS A 1067 -10.48 5.57 -3.69
CA HIS A 1067 -9.99 6.08 -2.40
C HIS A 1067 -11.10 6.72 -1.53
N TYR A 1068 -12.32 6.83 -2.07
CA TYR A 1068 -13.51 7.30 -1.36
C TYR A 1068 -14.63 6.26 -1.40
N ILE A 1069 -14.28 4.99 -1.14
CA ILE A 1069 -15.15 3.82 -1.08
C ILE A 1069 -15.78 3.49 -2.45
N ASN A 1070 -16.82 4.22 -2.85
CA ASN A 1070 -17.55 3.99 -4.09
C ASN A 1070 -17.93 5.29 -4.81
N ALA A 1071 -17.28 6.41 -4.50
CA ALA A 1071 -17.59 7.71 -5.09
C ALA A 1071 -17.47 7.74 -6.63
N ASN A 1072 -16.56 6.95 -7.23
CA ASN A 1072 -16.44 6.84 -8.68
C ASN A 1072 -17.60 6.10 -9.35
N HIS A 1073 -18.30 5.20 -8.65
CA HIS A 1073 -19.54 4.57 -9.16
C HIS A 1073 -20.63 5.61 -9.40
N GLN A 1074 -20.69 6.67 -8.56
CA GLN A 1074 -21.62 7.78 -8.78
C GLN A 1074 -21.27 8.57 -10.05
N THR A 1075 -19.97 8.72 -10.37
CA THR A 1075 -19.56 9.28 -11.67
C THR A 1075 -20.02 8.39 -12.82
N LEU A 1076 -19.76 7.07 -12.74
CA LEU A 1076 -20.13 6.11 -13.78
C LEU A 1076 -21.63 6.18 -14.09
N GLN A 1077 -22.48 6.14 -13.06
CA GLN A 1077 -23.93 6.21 -13.19
C GLN A 1077 -24.42 7.51 -13.83
N ARG A 1078 -23.75 8.64 -13.56
CA ARG A 1078 -24.12 9.94 -14.13
C ARG A 1078 -23.56 10.16 -15.53
N PHE A 1079 -22.40 9.59 -15.85
CA PHE A 1079 -21.69 9.84 -17.12
C PHE A 1079 -22.54 9.47 -18.34
N ASP A 1080 -23.22 8.33 -18.31
CA ASP A 1080 -24.14 7.90 -19.37
C ASP A 1080 -25.24 8.92 -19.65
N PHE A 1081 -25.74 9.58 -18.61
CA PHE A 1081 -26.74 10.63 -18.73
C PHE A 1081 -26.13 11.92 -19.31
N TRP A 1082 -24.94 12.31 -18.84
CA TRP A 1082 -24.21 13.46 -19.37
C TRP A 1082 -23.95 13.31 -20.87
N GLN A 1083 -23.44 12.16 -21.31
CA GLN A 1083 -23.15 11.92 -22.72
C GLN A 1083 -24.42 11.98 -23.58
N ARG A 1084 -25.50 11.30 -23.18
CA ARG A 1084 -26.79 11.37 -23.89
C ARG A 1084 -27.33 12.80 -23.99
N ARG A 1085 -27.17 13.60 -22.93
CA ARG A 1085 -27.64 14.99 -22.90
C ARG A 1085 -26.81 15.90 -23.80
N GLN A 1086 -25.49 15.75 -23.82
CA GLN A 1086 -24.63 16.52 -24.74
C GLN A 1086 -24.86 16.11 -26.20
N THR A 1087 -25.09 14.82 -26.50
CA THR A 1087 -25.44 14.38 -27.85
C THR A 1087 -26.77 14.96 -28.33
N ARG A 1088 -27.78 15.09 -27.45
CA ARG A 1088 -29.02 15.81 -27.79
C ARG A 1088 -28.81 17.31 -28.07
N LYS A 1089 -27.72 17.90 -27.56
CA LYS A 1089 -27.30 19.28 -27.85
C LYS A 1089 -26.41 19.38 -29.09
N GLY A 1090 -26.21 18.29 -29.84
CA GLY A 1090 -25.40 18.28 -31.07
C GLY A 1090 -23.91 18.06 -30.86
N ILE A 1091 -23.48 17.63 -29.67
CA ILE A 1091 -22.08 17.25 -29.42
C ILE A 1091 -21.87 15.77 -29.79
N GLU A 1092 -20.91 15.49 -30.67
CA GLU A 1092 -20.54 14.13 -31.07
C GLU A 1092 -20.13 13.30 -29.83
N SER A 1093 -20.66 12.08 -29.69
CA SER A 1093 -20.45 11.26 -28.49
C SER A 1093 -18.98 10.97 -28.19
N GLU A 1094 -18.14 10.89 -29.23
CA GLU A 1094 -16.69 10.67 -29.10
C GLU A 1094 -15.92 11.86 -28.49
N ARG A 1095 -16.53 13.07 -28.42
CA ARG A 1095 -15.89 14.25 -27.82
C ARG A 1095 -16.05 14.32 -26.31
N LEU A 1096 -16.94 13.53 -25.72
CA LEU A 1096 -17.07 13.39 -24.27
C LEU A 1096 -16.80 11.93 -23.89
N GLN A 1097 -15.65 11.70 -23.24
CA GLN A 1097 -15.21 10.35 -22.91
C GLN A 1097 -14.92 10.17 -21.42
N LEU A 1098 -15.03 8.93 -20.96
CA LEU A 1098 -14.70 8.50 -19.60
C LEU A 1098 -13.59 7.45 -19.67
N GLN A 1099 -12.52 7.65 -18.91
CA GLN A 1099 -11.43 6.68 -18.80
C GLN A 1099 -11.05 6.47 -17.33
N TRP A 1100 -11.02 5.22 -16.87
CA TRP A 1100 -10.46 4.90 -15.57
C TRP A 1100 -8.96 4.69 -15.71
N VAL A 1101 -8.19 5.36 -14.85
CA VAL A 1101 -6.71 5.36 -14.89
C VAL A 1101 -6.20 5.24 -13.45
N SER A 1102 -5.42 4.19 -13.19
CA SER A 1102 -4.67 4.01 -11.94
C SER A 1102 -3.47 4.95 -11.86
N ALA A 1103 -2.92 5.15 -10.66
CA ALA A 1103 -1.73 5.96 -10.45
C ALA A 1103 -0.50 5.45 -11.22
N SER A 1104 -0.45 4.14 -11.50
CA SER A 1104 0.63 3.45 -12.21
C SER A 1104 0.47 3.41 -13.73
N GLU A 1105 -0.64 3.89 -14.27
CA GLU A 1105 -1.02 3.67 -15.68
C GLU A 1105 -0.65 4.88 -16.56
N GLY A 1106 0.62 5.32 -16.48
CA GLY A 1106 1.15 6.43 -17.28
C GLY A 1106 1.04 6.19 -18.78
N LYS A 1107 1.39 4.97 -19.24
CA LYS A 1107 1.24 4.53 -20.64
C LYS A 1107 -0.21 4.65 -21.14
N LEU A 1108 -1.18 4.19 -20.35
CA LEU A 1108 -2.60 4.28 -20.68
C LEU A 1108 -3.07 5.75 -20.75
N PHE A 1109 -2.68 6.57 -19.78
CA PHE A 1109 -3.02 8.00 -19.78
C PHE A 1109 -2.49 8.72 -21.03
N ALA A 1110 -1.22 8.49 -21.37
CA ALA A 1110 -0.60 9.07 -22.56
C ALA A 1110 -1.26 8.59 -23.86
N ALA A 1111 -1.56 7.28 -23.96
CA ALA A 1111 -2.28 6.72 -25.10
C ALA A 1111 -3.68 7.36 -25.23
N LYS A 1112 -4.39 7.53 -24.12
CA LYS A 1112 -5.71 8.15 -24.12
C LYS A 1112 -5.67 9.60 -24.58
N LEU A 1113 -4.63 10.36 -24.21
CA LEU A 1113 -4.49 11.74 -24.69
C LEU A 1113 -4.19 11.83 -26.19
N ARG A 1114 -3.49 10.86 -26.77
CA ARG A 1114 -3.33 10.78 -28.25
C ARG A 1114 -4.66 10.56 -28.93
N GLU A 1115 -5.46 9.62 -28.44
CA GLU A 1115 -6.81 9.36 -28.94
C GLU A 1115 -7.70 10.62 -28.87
N MET A 1116 -7.69 11.32 -27.73
CA MET A 1116 -8.47 12.55 -27.56
C MET A 1116 -7.99 13.67 -28.49
N ASP A 1117 -6.69 13.79 -28.73
CA ASP A 1117 -6.13 14.74 -29.70
C ASP A 1117 -6.59 14.43 -31.14
N GLU A 1118 -6.65 13.16 -31.51
CA GLU A 1118 -7.16 12.73 -32.82
C GLU A 1118 -8.64 13.09 -33.00
N VAL A 1119 -9.46 12.96 -31.97
CA VAL A 1119 -10.86 13.44 -31.97
C VAL A 1119 -10.90 14.95 -32.26
N VAL A 1120 -10.07 15.74 -31.59
CA VAL A 1120 -9.99 17.19 -31.80
C VAL A 1120 -9.55 17.54 -33.22
N ARG A 1121 -8.54 16.84 -33.76
CA ARG A 1121 -8.05 17.05 -35.13
C ARG A 1121 -9.07 16.69 -36.19
N ARG A 1122 -9.80 15.58 -36.03
CA ARG A 1122 -10.85 15.17 -36.98
C ARG A 1122 -11.93 16.24 -37.10
N ARG A 1123 -12.41 16.76 -35.96
CA ARG A 1123 -13.37 17.87 -35.92
C ARG A 1123 -12.89 19.10 -36.69
N ARG A 1124 -11.61 19.46 -36.56
CA ARG A 1124 -11.03 20.62 -37.25
C ARG A 1124 -10.93 20.43 -38.76
N ALA A 1125 -10.80 19.19 -39.22
CA ALA A 1125 -10.69 18.86 -40.63
C ALA A 1125 -12.06 18.84 -41.35
N GLU A 1126 -13.17 18.80 -40.62
CA GLU A 1126 -14.52 18.88 -41.20
C GLU A 1126 -14.83 20.33 -41.64
N PRO A 1127 -15.16 20.58 -42.91
CA PRO A 1127 -15.51 21.92 -43.37
C PRO A 1127 -16.80 22.38 -42.67
N VAL A 1128 -16.72 23.50 -41.94
CA VAL A 1128 -17.88 24.16 -41.33
C VAL A 1128 -18.91 24.48 -42.42
N GLY A 1129 -19.96 23.66 -42.49
CA GLY A 1129 -21.07 23.88 -43.40
C GLY A 1129 -21.73 25.22 -43.10
N VAL A 1130 -21.79 26.10 -44.10
CA VAL A 1130 -22.59 27.33 -44.09
C VAL A 1130 -24.07 26.94 -43.99
N GLY A 1131 -24.57 26.83 -42.76
CA GLY A 1131 -26.00 26.73 -42.46
C GLY A 1131 -26.57 28.13 -42.24
N GLY A 1132 -27.16 28.70 -43.29
CA GLY A 1132 -27.84 29.99 -43.24
C GLY A 1132 -29.13 29.95 -42.40
N ASN A 1133 -29.55 31.14 -41.96
CA ASN A 1133 -30.87 31.45 -41.43
C ASN A 1133 -32.00 30.65 -42.09
N GLN A 1134 -32.81 29.98 -41.27
CA GLN A 1134 -34.27 30.11 -41.27
C GLN A 1134 -34.84 29.77 -39.89
#